data_AF-A0A3E0NQ55-F1
#
_entry.id   AF-A0A3E0NQ55-F1
#
_cell.length_a   1.000
_cell.length_b   1.000
_cell.length_c   1.000
_cell.angle_alpha   90.00
_cell.angle_beta   90.00
_cell.angle_gamma   90.00
#
_symmetry.space_group_name_H-M   'P 1'
#
loop_
_entity.id
_entity.type
_entity.pdbx_description
1 polymer ?
#
loop_
_entity_poly.entity_id
_entity_poly.type
_entity_poly.pdbx_seq_one_letter_code
_entity_poly.pdbx_strand_id
1 'polypeptide(L)'
;MKSSPVPSSSLESPAADNGRPRLYPGLPTTCDGAEAVVHVETHITQGAGAFPITSSTTMGGGYNAAVMNGKHNLWDDPLLFVEPESEHSAASFCEGFAAAGGRVTNFTSGQGLVLMKEVLYTISGKRLPVVMNIGARALTSQSLNVHAGHDDLMSVADCGWGMLLGRNAQAAGDLCLIARRAAEASHTPFFNAQDGFLTTHTVERVHLPEPEFMREFIGSPRERLMSIVDPDNPIMSGVVQNQDSYMKGKIAQRWYYDRVVPALREAFDLFYEKTGRRYDFVLPHRLEDAEYVIVGMGSYMETAEAAVDYLRSEKGIRAGCLSILCFRPFPARQVVEALSHCKAVSVLERMDDPLSTTGNHLTREIKAAFCDALTGQGGQQRAERVPRIYSGSAGLGSRDVRPGDIMAVVDNMIEEGPDYFCVGIDHALALQMREDPDLRPPGTFSMRGHSVGGFGSVTTNKVIATIAGDVFGKDVQAYPKYGSEKKGLPTTYYLTIAENHIQVHAELEHVDLIVLNDTTALFSGNPLKGAVQGGAVIMQSSYDDPLDVWSRIPPHHRVTIRQLDLRVYFADMVQIAREVASLADLQMRMQGIVLLGAFLKLTPYGGSSGMTDEQVYEGVEKALRKYFGKRGERVVQDNLQCVKRGYQELREVPQSIIEQSEAAPVP
;
A
#
# COMPACT_ATOMS: atom_id res chain seq x y z
N MET A 1 -4.54 -21.31 33.36
CA MET A 1 -3.90 -22.19 32.36
C MET A 1 -2.50 -21.64 32.10
N LYS A 2 -1.47 -22.49 32.17
CA LYS A 2 -0.06 -22.08 32.06
C LYS A 2 0.22 -21.54 30.65
N SER A 3 0.74 -20.32 30.56
CA SER A 3 1.09 -19.62 29.34
C SER A 3 2.39 -20.16 28.74
N SER A 4 2.35 -20.58 27.48
CA SER A 4 3.54 -20.89 26.68
C SER A 4 4.28 -19.59 26.29
N PRO A 5 5.62 -19.59 26.17
CA PRO A 5 6.38 -18.40 25.77
C PRO A 5 6.18 -18.08 24.28
N VAL A 6 6.11 -16.79 23.96
CA VAL A 6 6.10 -16.25 22.59
C VAL A 6 7.52 -16.33 22.02
N PRO A 7 7.77 -16.99 20.88
CA PRO A 7 9.07 -16.92 20.21
C PRO A 7 9.20 -15.61 19.42
N SER A 8 10.38 -15.00 19.50
CA SER A 8 10.87 -13.82 18.78
C SER A 8 10.59 -13.86 17.27
N SER A 9 10.06 -12.76 16.71
CA SER A 9 9.73 -12.63 15.29
C SER A 9 10.63 -11.60 14.60
N SER A 10 11.52 -12.08 13.73
CA SER A 10 12.02 -11.30 12.59
C SER A 10 11.24 -11.75 11.36
N LEU A 11 10.75 -10.80 10.56
CA LEU A 11 10.22 -11.03 9.22
C LEU A 11 11.38 -11.26 8.23
N GLU A 12 12.24 -12.23 8.53
CA GLU A 12 13.13 -12.78 7.52
C GLU A 12 12.31 -13.68 6.58
N SER A 13 12.68 -13.68 5.29
CA SER A 13 12.35 -14.77 4.37
C SER A 13 12.48 -16.10 5.13
N PRO A 14 11.40 -16.91 5.25
CA PRO A 14 11.41 -18.02 6.17
C PRO A 14 12.39 -19.09 5.70
N ALA A 15 13.58 -19.11 6.31
CA ALA A 15 14.39 -20.29 6.37
C ALA A 15 13.59 -21.36 7.13
N ALA A 16 13.04 -22.29 6.35
CA ALA A 16 12.57 -23.63 6.73
C ALA A 16 11.70 -23.72 8.01
N ASP A 17 10.42 -23.36 7.88
CA ASP A 17 9.37 -23.86 8.78
C ASP A 17 9.18 -25.37 8.55
N ASN A 18 9.81 -26.21 9.38
CA ASN A 18 9.54 -27.64 9.67
C ASN A 18 9.01 -28.58 8.55
N GLY A 19 9.35 -28.36 7.27
CA GLY A 19 9.08 -29.29 6.17
C GLY A 19 7.59 -29.65 5.95
N ARG A 20 6.63 -28.94 6.56
CA ARG A 20 5.21 -29.16 6.27
C ARG A 20 4.83 -28.40 5.00
N PRO A 21 4.30 -29.07 3.96
CA PRO A 21 3.84 -28.37 2.77
C PRO A 21 2.69 -27.43 3.15
N ARG A 22 2.80 -26.16 2.73
CA ARG A 22 1.72 -25.17 2.87
C ARG A 22 0.52 -25.65 2.06
N LEU A 23 -0.64 -25.79 2.70
CA LEU A 23 -1.86 -26.24 2.01
C LEU A 23 -2.30 -25.23 0.94
N TYR A 24 -2.16 -23.94 1.26
CA TYR A 24 -2.59 -22.82 0.41
C TYR A 24 -1.47 -21.77 0.32
N PRO A 25 -0.47 -21.97 -0.56
CA PRO A 25 0.66 -21.04 -0.69
C PRO A 25 0.25 -19.65 -1.22
N GLY A 26 -0.92 -19.54 -1.83
CA GLY A 26 -1.44 -18.36 -2.51
C GLY A 26 -1.07 -18.33 -3.99
N LEU A 27 -1.90 -17.67 -4.79
CA LEU A 27 -1.73 -17.46 -6.23
C LEU A 27 -0.69 -16.35 -6.46
N PRO A 28 0.51 -16.65 -6.97
CA PRO A 28 1.52 -15.63 -7.20
C PRO A 28 1.08 -14.72 -8.34
N THR A 29 1.05 -13.42 -8.08
CA THR A 29 0.78 -12.40 -9.10
C THR A 29 1.32 -11.04 -8.67
N THR A 30 1.35 -10.12 -9.61
CA THR A 30 1.66 -8.72 -9.37
C THR A 30 0.37 -7.89 -9.40
N CYS A 31 0.04 -7.23 -8.30
CA CYS A 31 -1.14 -6.37 -8.19
C CYS A 31 -0.97 -5.28 -7.11
N ASP A 32 -1.85 -4.28 -7.10
CA ASP A 32 -1.90 -3.32 -5.98
C ASP A 32 -2.85 -3.76 -4.84
N GLY A 33 -2.83 -3.05 -3.71
CA GLY A 33 -3.66 -3.38 -2.56
C GLY A 33 -5.16 -3.25 -2.82
N ALA A 34 -5.59 -2.42 -3.77
CA ALA A 34 -6.99 -2.34 -4.19
C ALA A 34 -7.39 -3.60 -4.98
N GLU A 35 -6.58 -4.04 -5.93
CA GLU A 35 -6.79 -5.27 -6.69
C GLU A 35 -6.82 -6.51 -5.77
N ALA A 36 -5.96 -6.57 -4.76
CA ALA A 36 -5.94 -7.66 -3.77
C ALA A 36 -7.26 -7.74 -2.96
N VAL A 37 -7.80 -6.59 -2.53
CA VAL A 37 -9.11 -6.52 -1.85
C VAL A 37 -10.25 -6.92 -2.80
N VAL A 38 -10.25 -6.40 -4.03
CA VAL A 38 -11.28 -6.75 -5.03
C VAL A 38 -11.27 -8.24 -5.34
N HIS A 39 -10.09 -8.86 -5.40
CA HIS A 39 -9.97 -10.31 -5.53
C HIS A 39 -10.72 -11.01 -4.41
N VAL A 40 -10.48 -10.66 -3.15
CA VAL A 40 -11.17 -11.30 -2.03
C VAL A 40 -12.68 -11.06 -2.08
N GLU A 41 -13.11 -9.81 -2.14
CA GLU A 41 -14.52 -9.43 -2.01
C GLU A 41 -15.38 -10.02 -3.14
N THR A 42 -14.91 -9.94 -4.40
CA THR A 42 -15.68 -10.47 -5.54
C THR A 42 -15.82 -11.99 -5.54
N HIS A 43 -15.06 -12.72 -4.72
CA HIS A 43 -15.26 -14.16 -4.54
C HIS A 43 -16.18 -14.48 -3.37
N ILE A 44 -16.25 -13.64 -2.34
CA ILE A 44 -16.90 -14.03 -1.07
C ILE A 44 -18.18 -13.27 -0.74
N THR A 45 -18.46 -12.12 -1.33
CA THR A 45 -19.67 -11.34 -1.02
C THR A 45 -20.81 -11.58 -2.01
N GLN A 46 -21.98 -11.03 -1.69
CA GLN A 46 -23.16 -11.03 -2.55
C GLN A 46 -23.46 -9.62 -3.06
N GLY A 47 -23.10 -8.58 -2.29
CA GLY A 47 -23.37 -7.19 -2.67
C GLY A 47 -22.24 -6.24 -2.28
N ALA A 48 -22.19 -5.10 -2.95
CA ALA A 48 -21.43 -3.94 -2.51
C ALA A 48 -22.24 -2.66 -2.70
N GLY A 49 -22.28 -1.82 -1.65
CA GLY A 49 -22.74 -0.44 -1.75
C GLY A 49 -21.54 0.48 -1.68
N ALA A 50 -21.33 1.33 -2.68
CA ALA A 50 -20.18 2.23 -2.68
C ALA A 50 -20.49 3.54 -3.40
N PHE A 51 -19.81 4.61 -2.99
CA PHE A 51 -19.84 5.90 -3.67
C PHE A 51 -18.40 6.32 -4.00
N PRO A 52 -18.13 6.88 -5.18
CA PRO A 52 -16.76 7.08 -5.65
C PRO A 52 -16.04 8.17 -4.87
N ILE A 53 -14.97 7.79 -4.16
CA ILE A 53 -14.04 8.69 -3.50
C ILE A 53 -12.60 8.19 -3.62
N THR A 54 -11.68 9.05 -4.08
CA THR A 54 -10.26 8.71 -4.14
C THR A 54 -9.75 8.49 -2.71
N SER A 55 -8.99 7.44 -2.38
CA SER A 55 -8.34 6.45 -3.25
C SER A 55 -9.05 5.08 -3.32
N SER A 56 -10.25 4.95 -2.76
CA SER A 56 -11.03 3.70 -2.76
C SER A 56 -11.81 3.44 -4.05
N THR A 57 -11.96 4.44 -4.93
CA THR A 57 -12.69 4.32 -6.20
C THR A 57 -12.27 3.12 -7.04
N THR A 58 -10.99 2.75 -7.05
CA THR A 58 -10.49 1.59 -7.80
C THR A 58 -11.06 0.27 -7.29
N MET A 59 -11.28 0.14 -5.97
CA MET A 59 -11.91 -1.05 -5.39
C MET A 59 -13.39 -1.15 -5.81
N GLY A 60 -14.14 -0.05 -5.68
CA GLY A 60 -15.55 -0.01 -6.13
C GLY A 60 -15.70 -0.26 -7.63
N GLY A 61 -14.84 0.36 -8.44
CA GLY A 61 -14.80 0.14 -9.88
C GLY A 61 -14.44 -1.30 -10.27
N GLY A 62 -13.49 -1.92 -9.56
CA GLY A 62 -13.11 -3.32 -9.75
C GLY A 62 -14.24 -4.29 -9.43
N TYR A 63 -14.95 -4.06 -8.33
CA TYR A 63 -16.13 -4.86 -7.96
C TYR A 63 -17.28 -4.67 -8.96
N ASN A 64 -17.60 -3.43 -9.33
CA ASN A 64 -18.64 -3.13 -10.33
C ASN A 64 -18.30 -3.78 -11.69
N ALA A 65 -17.04 -3.76 -12.09
CA ALA A 65 -16.61 -4.46 -13.30
C ALA A 65 -16.84 -5.97 -13.20
N ALA A 66 -16.66 -6.60 -12.03
CA ALA A 66 -16.98 -8.02 -11.85
C ALA A 66 -18.49 -8.28 -12.02
N VAL A 67 -19.35 -7.42 -11.46
CA VAL A 67 -20.82 -7.49 -11.64
C VAL A 67 -21.20 -7.38 -13.11
N MET A 68 -20.67 -6.39 -13.83
CA MET A 68 -20.98 -6.18 -15.26
C MET A 68 -20.53 -7.34 -16.15
N ASN A 69 -19.51 -8.10 -15.72
CA ASN A 69 -19.05 -9.31 -16.42
C ASN A 69 -19.84 -10.57 -16.02
N GLY A 70 -20.91 -10.44 -15.22
CA GLY A 70 -21.74 -11.57 -14.78
C GLY A 70 -21.00 -12.52 -13.85
N LYS A 71 -20.03 -12.03 -13.06
CA LYS A 71 -19.32 -12.86 -12.08
C LYS A 71 -20.29 -13.31 -10.98
N HIS A 72 -20.20 -14.58 -10.63
CA HIS A 72 -20.82 -15.17 -9.44
C HIS A 72 -19.78 -15.37 -8.35
N ASN A 73 -20.21 -15.32 -7.09
CA ASN A 73 -19.35 -15.62 -5.95
C ASN A 73 -19.09 -17.13 -5.82
N LEU A 74 -18.35 -17.54 -4.79
CA LEU A 74 -18.02 -18.95 -4.57
C LEU A 74 -19.27 -19.84 -4.35
N TRP A 75 -20.41 -19.32 -3.91
CA TRP A 75 -21.64 -20.10 -3.71
C TRP A 75 -22.65 -19.92 -4.85
N ASP A 76 -22.18 -19.48 -6.01
CA ASP A 76 -22.98 -19.30 -7.22
C ASP A 76 -24.08 -18.23 -7.07
N ASP A 77 -23.95 -17.33 -6.09
CA ASP A 77 -24.82 -16.16 -6.01
C ASP A 77 -24.31 -15.07 -6.99
N PRO A 78 -25.18 -14.43 -7.77
CA PRO A 78 -24.80 -13.30 -8.61
C PRO A 78 -24.40 -12.10 -7.74
N LEU A 79 -23.34 -11.40 -8.14
CA LEU A 79 -22.90 -10.20 -7.44
C LEU A 79 -23.83 -8.99 -7.75
N LEU A 80 -24.07 -8.15 -6.75
CA LEU A 80 -24.79 -6.88 -6.87
C LEU A 80 -23.86 -5.70 -6.55
N PHE A 81 -23.94 -4.60 -7.32
CA PHE A 81 -23.28 -3.33 -7.00
C PHE A 81 -24.30 -2.20 -7.05
N VAL A 82 -24.35 -1.37 -6.01
CA VAL A 82 -25.23 -0.20 -5.92
C VAL A 82 -24.41 1.05 -5.65
N GLU A 83 -24.57 2.04 -6.53
CA GLU A 83 -24.03 3.39 -6.38
C GLU A 83 -25.18 4.36 -6.03
N PRO A 84 -25.34 4.74 -4.75
CA PRO A 84 -26.34 5.72 -4.34
C PRO A 84 -25.83 7.15 -4.53
N GLU A 85 -26.49 8.14 -3.93
CA GLU A 85 -26.16 9.56 -4.08
C GLU A 85 -25.05 10.07 -3.13
N SER A 86 -24.67 9.27 -2.12
CA SER A 86 -23.65 9.64 -1.13
C SER A 86 -23.06 8.42 -0.40
N GLU A 87 -21.92 8.61 0.27
CA GLU A 87 -21.34 7.60 1.16
C GLU A 87 -22.26 7.23 2.33
N HIS A 88 -23.02 8.19 2.86
CA HIS A 88 -24.02 7.92 3.90
C HIS A 88 -25.04 6.89 3.42
N SER A 89 -25.63 7.09 2.24
CA SER A 89 -26.58 6.14 1.66
C SER A 89 -25.94 4.83 1.21
N ALA A 90 -24.65 4.83 0.84
CA ALA A 90 -23.90 3.61 0.57
C ALA A 90 -23.74 2.75 1.84
N ALA A 91 -23.47 3.37 2.99
CA ALA A 91 -23.46 2.67 4.27
C ALA A 91 -24.86 2.16 4.64
N SER A 92 -25.91 2.96 4.44
CA SER A 92 -27.30 2.56 4.72
C SER A 92 -27.77 1.39 3.85
N PHE A 93 -27.34 1.34 2.59
CA PHE A 93 -27.55 0.18 1.73
C PHE A 93 -26.89 -1.07 2.33
N CYS A 94 -25.64 -0.95 2.77
CA CYS A 94 -24.92 -2.07 3.42
C CYS A 94 -25.61 -2.51 4.71
N GLU A 95 -26.11 -1.57 5.51
CA GLU A 95 -26.91 -1.88 6.70
C GLU A 95 -28.14 -2.71 6.35
N GLY A 96 -28.95 -2.25 5.39
CA GLY A 96 -30.16 -2.97 4.96
C GLY A 96 -29.87 -4.34 4.36
N PHE A 97 -28.82 -4.45 3.53
CA PHE A 97 -28.42 -5.71 2.90
C PHE A 97 -27.95 -6.73 3.94
N ALA A 98 -27.14 -6.31 4.90
CA ALA A 98 -26.69 -7.17 5.99
C ALA A 98 -27.83 -7.55 6.94
N ALA A 99 -28.76 -6.63 7.20
CA ALA A 99 -29.94 -6.91 8.01
C ALA A 99 -30.85 -7.99 7.39
N ALA A 100 -30.90 -8.06 6.06
CA ALA A 100 -31.58 -9.13 5.32
C ALA A 100 -30.79 -10.46 5.26
N GLY A 101 -29.66 -10.56 5.98
CA GLY A 101 -28.83 -11.77 6.06
C GLY A 101 -27.82 -11.92 4.92
N GLY A 102 -27.61 -10.88 4.12
CA GLY A 102 -26.68 -10.92 3.00
C GLY A 102 -25.25 -10.50 3.38
N ARG A 103 -24.24 -11.09 2.74
CA ARG A 103 -22.85 -10.67 2.90
C ARG A 103 -22.54 -9.49 1.97
N VAL A 104 -22.22 -8.34 2.55
CA VAL A 104 -22.02 -7.07 1.83
C VAL A 104 -20.71 -6.38 2.21
N THR A 105 -20.13 -5.67 1.26
CA THR A 105 -18.94 -4.84 1.46
C THR A 105 -19.16 -3.39 1.03
N ASN A 106 -18.26 -2.50 1.44
CA ASN A 106 -18.20 -1.09 1.05
C ASN A 106 -16.75 -0.69 0.77
N PHE A 107 -16.55 0.32 -0.08
CA PHE A 107 -15.26 0.90 -0.41
C PHE A 107 -15.31 2.41 -0.19
N THR A 108 -14.55 2.94 0.77
CA THR A 108 -14.54 4.38 1.08
C THR A 108 -13.18 4.89 1.56
N SER A 109 -13.05 6.21 1.68
CA SER A 109 -11.84 6.94 2.06
C SER A 109 -12.20 8.31 2.62
N GLY A 110 -11.39 8.87 3.52
CA GLY A 110 -11.40 10.29 3.85
C GLY A 110 -12.77 10.79 4.32
N GLN A 111 -13.28 11.84 3.65
CA GLN A 111 -14.58 12.45 3.95
C GLN A 111 -15.74 11.48 3.89
N GLY A 112 -15.66 10.52 2.97
CA GLY A 112 -16.69 9.52 2.78
C GLY A 112 -16.90 8.68 4.02
N LEU A 113 -15.81 8.24 4.67
CA LEU A 113 -15.87 7.47 5.90
C LEU A 113 -16.49 8.29 7.05
N VAL A 114 -16.13 9.56 7.18
CA VAL A 114 -16.68 10.45 8.21
C VAL A 114 -18.17 10.72 7.97
N LEU A 115 -18.58 10.87 6.71
CA LEU A 115 -19.98 11.04 6.32
C LEU A 115 -20.84 9.81 6.68
N MET A 116 -20.24 8.62 6.77
CA MET A 116 -20.91 7.40 7.23
C MET A 116 -21.08 7.30 8.75
N LYS A 117 -20.44 8.18 9.56
CA LYS A 117 -20.28 7.98 11.01
C LYS A 117 -21.57 7.64 11.76
N GLU A 118 -22.68 8.29 11.43
CA GLU A 118 -24.00 7.96 12.02
C GLU A 118 -24.41 6.51 11.75
N VAL A 119 -24.35 6.09 10.48
CA VAL A 119 -24.72 4.73 10.04
C VAL A 119 -23.74 3.68 10.58
N LEU A 120 -22.48 4.04 10.81
CA LEU A 120 -21.53 3.11 11.44
C LEU A 120 -21.98 2.71 12.87
N TYR A 121 -22.60 3.62 13.62
CA TYR A 121 -23.19 3.29 14.93
C TYR A 121 -24.43 2.39 14.81
N THR A 122 -25.23 2.53 13.74
CA THR A 122 -26.42 1.69 13.54
C THR A 122 -26.03 0.26 13.15
N ILE A 123 -25.09 0.10 12.21
CA ILE A 123 -24.57 -1.20 11.77
C ILE A 123 -23.96 -1.95 12.95
N SER A 124 -23.08 -1.29 13.72
CA SER A 124 -22.51 -1.91 14.92
C SER A 124 -23.60 -2.19 15.92
N GLY A 125 -24.47 -1.23 16.26
CA GLY A 125 -25.58 -1.39 17.20
C GLY A 125 -26.48 -2.59 16.90
N LYS A 126 -26.75 -2.87 15.63
CA LYS A 126 -27.55 -4.00 15.13
C LYS A 126 -26.79 -5.32 15.03
N ARG A 127 -25.49 -5.34 15.37
CA ARG A 127 -24.62 -6.53 15.36
C ARG A 127 -24.47 -7.14 13.97
N LEU A 128 -24.41 -6.29 12.95
CA LEU A 128 -24.26 -6.72 11.56
C LEU A 128 -22.77 -6.93 11.26
N PRO A 129 -22.33 -8.12 10.81
CA PRO A 129 -20.92 -8.43 10.56
C PRO A 129 -20.44 -7.89 9.20
N VAL A 130 -20.65 -6.59 8.94
CA VAL A 130 -20.22 -5.91 7.71
C VAL A 130 -18.71 -5.67 7.75
N VAL A 131 -18.04 -5.86 6.61
CA VAL A 131 -16.66 -5.42 6.40
C VAL A 131 -16.65 -4.25 5.43
N MET A 132 -15.96 -3.17 5.79
CA MET A 132 -15.72 -2.03 4.89
C MET A 132 -14.22 -1.89 4.64
N ASN A 133 -13.85 -1.72 3.37
CA ASN A 133 -12.47 -1.60 2.94
C ASN A 133 -12.09 -0.12 2.76
N ILE A 134 -11.09 0.32 3.50
CA ILE A 134 -10.74 1.73 3.63
C ILE A 134 -9.40 2.00 2.96
N GLY A 135 -9.39 2.89 1.97
CA GLY A 135 -8.14 3.54 1.54
C GLY A 135 -7.90 4.76 2.43
N ALA A 136 -7.19 4.58 3.54
CA ALA A 136 -7.02 5.61 4.58
C ALA A 136 -6.44 6.89 3.97
N ARG A 137 -7.15 8.01 4.16
CA ARG A 137 -6.91 9.26 3.47
C ARG A 137 -7.02 10.44 4.42
N ALA A 138 -6.13 11.41 4.24
CA ALA A 138 -6.14 12.66 4.98
C ALA A 138 -7.49 13.39 4.85
N LEU A 139 -8.01 13.87 5.97
CA LEU A 139 -9.18 14.73 5.96
C LEU A 139 -8.82 16.13 5.48
N THR A 140 -9.69 16.69 4.65
CA THR A 140 -9.71 18.12 4.29
C THR A 140 -9.91 18.95 5.55
N SER A 141 -8.85 19.65 5.95
CA SER A 141 -8.84 20.61 7.05
C SER A 141 -8.44 21.99 6.51
N GLN A 142 -7.16 22.39 6.60
CA GLN A 142 -6.68 23.65 6.01
C GLN A 142 -6.69 23.63 4.46
N SER A 143 -6.64 22.43 3.86
CA SER A 143 -6.72 22.23 2.42
C SER A 143 -7.16 20.80 2.10
N LEU A 144 -7.61 20.57 0.87
CA LEU A 144 -7.95 19.24 0.36
C LEU A 144 -6.68 18.45 0.10
N ASN A 145 -6.59 17.24 0.64
CA ASN A 145 -5.58 16.27 0.26
C ASN A 145 -6.26 14.94 -0.11
N VAL A 146 -5.85 14.34 -1.23
CA VAL A 146 -6.39 13.05 -1.71
C VAL A 146 -5.58 11.85 -1.20
N HIS A 147 -4.40 12.11 -0.65
CA HIS A 147 -3.38 11.16 -0.28
C HIS A 147 -3.52 10.61 1.14
N ALA A 148 -2.63 9.69 1.53
CA ALA A 148 -2.71 8.96 2.79
C ALA A 148 -2.74 9.88 4.02
N GLY A 149 -3.62 9.54 4.95
CA GLY A 149 -3.70 10.05 6.30
C GLY A 149 -4.52 9.06 7.12
N HIS A 150 -4.34 9.04 8.44
CA HIS A 150 -5.13 8.18 9.34
C HIS A 150 -6.22 8.95 10.08
N ASP A 151 -6.37 10.24 9.81
CA ASP A 151 -7.36 11.12 10.44
C ASP A 151 -8.80 10.62 10.22
N ASP A 152 -9.09 10.03 9.05
CA ASP A 152 -10.39 9.48 8.71
C ASP A 152 -10.74 8.26 9.57
N LEU A 153 -9.82 7.30 9.68
CA LEU A 153 -9.95 6.12 10.56
C LEU A 153 -10.11 6.54 12.01
N MET A 154 -9.28 7.47 12.48
CA MET A 154 -9.30 7.93 13.86
C MET A 154 -10.56 8.72 14.19
N SER A 155 -11.19 9.35 13.19
CA SER A 155 -12.48 10.04 13.34
C SER A 155 -13.67 9.11 13.60
N VAL A 156 -13.53 7.81 13.31
CA VAL A 156 -14.59 6.79 13.51
C VAL A 156 -14.19 5.67 14.46
N ALA A 157 -13.08 5.82 15.18
CA ALA A 157 -12.55 4.82 16.11
C ALA A 157 -13.46 4.49 17.30
N ASP A 158 -14.49 5.31 17.54
CA ASP A 158 -15.50 5.22 18.60
C ASP A 158 -16.84 4.64 18.13
N CYS A 159 -16.96 4.22 16.87
CA CYS A 159 -18.19 3.64 16.31
C CYS A 159 -18.44 2.18 16.72
N GLY A 160 -17.50 1.56 17.44
CA GLY A 160 -17.60 0.18 17.91
C GLY A 160 -17.39 -0.85 16.79
N TRP A 161 -16.39 -0.60 15.94
CA TRP A 161 -15.95 -1.47 14.84
C TRP A 161 -14.56 -2.04 15.16
N GLY A 162 -14.27 -3.25 14.66
CA GLY A 162 -12.89 -3.73 14.58
C GLY A 162 -12.10 -2.93 13.55
N MET A 163 -10.81 -2.70 13.77
CA MET A 163 -9.96 -1.91 12.87
C MET A 163 -8.63 -2.63 12.65
N LEU A 164 -8.43 -3.14 11.44
CA LEU A 164 -7.18 -3.72 10.97
C LEU A 164 -6.56 -2.82 9.90
N LEU A 165 -5.24 -2.63 9.92
CA LEU A 165 -4.53 -1.79 8.95
C LEU A 165 -3.38 -2.58 8.29
N GLY A 166 -3.51 -2.86 7.00
CA GLY A 166 -2.47 -3.51 6.20
C GLY A 166 -1.32 -2.54 5.89
N ARG A 167 -0.08 -3.04 6.01
CA ARG A 167 1.15 -2.27 5.74
C ARG A 167 1.61 -2.32 4.27
N ASN A 168 1.10 -3.28 3.50
CA ASN A 168 1.47 -3.53 2.10
C ASN A 168 0.33 -4.24 1.35
N ALA A 169 0.49 -4.47 0.04
CA ALA A 169 -0.58 -5.01 -0.79
C ALA A 169 -0.96 -6.45 -0.40
N GLN A 170 0.02 -7.27 0.00
CA GLN A 170 -0.22 -8.63 0.52
C GLN A 170 -1.11 -8.60 1.76
N ALA A 171 -0.75 -7.76 2.74
CA ALA A 171 -1.50 -7.64 3.99
C ALA A 171 -2.91 -7.07 3.75
N ALA A 172 -3.09 -6.13 2.81
CA ALA A 172 -4.40 -5.57 2.50
C ALA A 172 -5.41 -6.65 2.03
N GLY A 173 -4.97 -7.59 1.19
CA GLY A 173 -5.78 -8.73 0.75
C GLY A 173 -5.99 -9.78 1.83
N ASP A 174 -4.92 -10.18 2.52
CA ASP A 174 -5.02 -11.21 3.57
C ASP A 174 -5.90 -10.75 4.74
N LEU A 175 -5.78 -9.47 5.16
CA LEU A 175 -6.57 -8.90 6.24
C LEU A 175 -8.02 -8.64 5.85
N CYS A 176 -8.32 -8.40 4.56
CA CYS A 176 -9.71 -8.40 4.08
C CYS A 176 -10.38 -9.73 4.41
N LEU A 177 -9.65 -10.83 4.13
CA LEU A 177 -10.12 -12.16 4.45
C LEU A 177 -10.12 -12.40 5.96
N ILE A 178 -9.12 -12.01 6.74
CA ILE A 178 -9.15 -12.22 8.20
C ILE A 178 -10.31 -11.44 8.86
N ALA A 179 -10.50 -10.18 8.47
CA ALA A 179 -11.55 -9.30 8.98
C ALA A 179 -12.95 -9.91 8.82
N ARG A 180 -13.28 -10.50 7.66
CA ARG A 180 -14.62 -11.07 7.46
C ARG A 180 -14.93 -12.24 8.39
N ARG A 181 -13.93 -13.09 8.69
CA ARG A 181 -14.12 -14.25 9.56
C ARG A 181 -14.30 -13.78 10.99
N ALA A 182 -13.47 -12.83 11.42
CA ALA A 182 -13.60 -12.23 12.73
C ALA A 182 -14.94 -11.50 12.89
N ALA A 183 -15.40 -10.78 11.86
CA ALA A 183 -16.67 -10.07 11.87
C ALA A 183 -17.85 -11.05 12.04
N GLU A 184 -17.90 -12.10 11.21
CA GLU A 184 -18.96 -13.11 11.25
C GLU A 184 -18.97 -13.90 12.55
N ALA A 185 -17.81 -14.28 13.08
CA ALA A 185 -17.70 -15.04 14.33
C ALA A 185 -18.04 -14.21 15.58
N SER A 186 -17.86 -12.88 15.54
CA SER A 186 -18.10 -11.99 16.68
C SER A 186 -19.40 -11.18 16.57
N HIS A 187 -20.10 -11.24 15.44
CA HIS A 187 -21.23 -10.35 15.10
C HIS A 187 -20.90 -8.86 15.32
N THR A 188 -19.69 -8.48 14.98
CA THR A 188 -19.18 -7.10 15.11
C THR A 188 -18.59 -6.69 13.76
N PRO A 189 -18.92 -5.51 13.24
CA PRO A 189 -18.41 -5.07 11.95
C PRO A 189 -16.92 -4.67 12.01
N PHE A 190 -16.24 -4.70 10.87
CA PHE A 190 -14.80 -4.46 10.76
C PHE A 190 -14.43 -3.49 9.63
N PHE A 191 -13.44 -2.65 9.89
CA PHE A 191 -12.67 -1.94 8.89
C PHE A 191 -11.44 -2.76 8.53
N ASN A 192 -11.28 -3.04 7.24
CA ASN A 192 -10.02 -3.48 6.64
C ASN A 192 -9.39 -2.28 5.93
N ALA A 193 -8.42 -1.66 6.56
CA ALA A 193 -7.83 -0.42 6.08
C ALA A 193 -6.44 -0.65 5.48
N GLN A 194 -6.01 0.26 4.63
CA GLN A 194 -4.67 0.33 4.03
C GLN A 194 -4.34 1.78 3.65
N ASP A 195 -3.06 2.14 3.55
CA ASP A 195 -2.65 3.52 3.27
C ASP A 195 -3.05 3.93 1.83
N GLY A 196 -3.77 5.05 1.70
CA GLY A 196 -4.22 5.58 0.42
C GLY A 196 -3.06 5.95 -0.50
N PHE A 197 -3.12 5.55 -1.76
CA PHE A 197 -2.04 5.56 -2.76
C PHE A 197 -0.83 4.69 -2.40
N LEU A 198 -0.27 4.83 -1.20
CA LEU A 198 0.96 4.13 -0.78
C LEU A 198 0.80 2.62 -0.67
N THR A 199 -0.43 2.12 -0.51
CA THR A 199 -0.75 0.69 -0.58
C THR A 199 -1.86 0.42 -1.59
N THR A 200 -2.88 1.29 -1.66
CA THR A 200 -4.00 1.06 -2.59
C THR A 200 -3.60 1.12 -4.07
N HIS A 201 -2.49 1.80 -4.42
CA HIS A 201 -2.03 1.99 -5.80
C HIS A 201 -0.59 1.51 -6.04
N THR A 202 0.13 1.12 -4.99
CA THR A 202 1.47 0.53 -5.11
C THR A 202 1.31 -0.91 -5.55
N VAL A 203 1.82 -1.20 -6.75
CA VAL A 203 1.83 -2.55 -7.31
C VAL A 203 3.00 -3.31 -6.73
N GLU A 204 2.71 -4.46 -6.13
CA GLU A 204 3.67 -5.34 -5.51
C GLU A 204 3.46 -6.78 -5.98
N ARG A 205 4.47 -7.62 -5.76
CA ARG A 205 4.27 -9.06 -5.89
C ARG A 205 3.57 -9.60 -4.65
N VAL A 206 2.48 -10.32 -4.87
CA VAL A 206 1.64 -10.89 -3.82
C VAL A 206 1.28 -12.34 -4.12
N HIS A 207 0.80 -13.03 -3.09
CA HIS A 207 0.26 -14.38 -3.11
C HIS A 207 -1.21 -14.29 -2.70
N LEU A 208 -2.10 -14.14 -3.68
CA LEU A 208 -3.53 -13.95 -3.42
C LEU A 208 -4.18 -15.22 -2.88
N PRO A 209 -5.16 -15.14 -1.97
CA PRO A 209 -5.88 -16.31 -1.48
C PRO A 209 -6.55 -17.11 -2.62
N GLU A 210 -6.37 -18.42 -2.65
CA GLU A 210 -7.04 -19.30 -3.61
C GLU A 210 -8.57 -19.34 -3.37
N PRO A 211 -9.41 -19.45 -4.41
CA PRO A 211 -10.85 -19.67 -4.27
C PRO A 211 -11.24 -20.80 -3.31
N GLU A 212 -10.52 -21.91 -3.36
CA GLU A 212 -10.73 -23.10 -2.52
C GLU A 212 -10.45 -22.78 -1.05
N PHE A 213 -9.34 -22.08 -0.78
CA PHE A 213 -8.99 -21.62 0.56
C PHE A 213 -10.03 -20.63 1.08
N MET A 214 -10.42 -19.64 0.28
CA MET A 214 -11.42 -18.66 0.66
C MET A 214 -12.74 -19.31 1.06
N ARG A 215 -13.19 -20.31 0.28
CA ARG A 215 -14.39 -21.11 0.55
C ARG A 215 -14.29 -21.83 1.90
N GLU A 216 -13.20 -22.57 2.13
CA GLU A 216 -12.98 -23.30 3.39
C GLU A 216 -12.89 -22.34 4.59
N PHE A 217 -12.13 -21.26 4.43
CA PHE A 217 -11.78 -20.36 5.51
C PHE A 217 -12.97 -19.47 5.94
N ILE A 218 -13.99 -19.23 5.09
CA ILE A 218 -15.19 -18.47 5.50
C ILE A 218 -16.45 -19.31 5.67
N GLY A 219 -16.71 -20.25 4.78
CA GLY A 219 -17.99 -20.95 4.72
C GLY A 219 -19.13 -20.12 4.12
N SER A 220 -20.25 -20.79 3.86
CA SER A 220 -21.40 -20.20 3.15
C SER A 220 -22.03 -19.04 3.92
N PRO A 221 -22.35 -17.92 3.26
CA PRO A 221 -23.08 -16.83 3.91
C PRO A 221 -24.44 -17.31 4.44
N ARG A 222 -25.09 -18.26 3.77
CA ARG A 222 -26.39 -18.83 4.20
C ARG A 222 -26.32 -19.61 5.52
N GLU A 223 -25.14 -20.10 5.87
CA GLU A 223 -24.91 -20.86 7.11
C GLU A 223 -24.34 -19.98 8.23
N ARG A 224 -23.64 -18.90 7.86
CA ARG A 224 -22.91 -18.02 8.79
C ARG A 224 -23.71 -16.79 9.21
N LEU A 225 -24.55 -16.27 8.33
CA LEU A 225 -25.25 -15.02 8.54
C LEU A 225 -26.70 -15.27 8.93
N MET A 226 -27.22 -14.36 9.75
CA MET A 226 -28.61 -14.37 10.20
C MET A 226 -29.35 -13.22 9.52
N SER A 227 -30.52 -13.51 8.96
CA SER A 227 -31.46 -12.44 8.60
C SER A 227 -32.20 -11.98 9.85
N ILE A 228 -32.09 -10.69 10.15
CA ILE A 228 -32.94 -10.03 11.15
C ILE A 228 -34.20 -9.42 10.50
N VAL A 229 -34.31 -9.49 9.16
CA VAL A 229 -35.50 -9.12 8.39
C VAL A 229 -36.04 -10.39 7.75
N ASP A 230 -36.75 -11.18 8.55
CA ASP A 230 -37.37 -12.43 8.13
C ASP A 230 -38.90 -12.36 8.33
N PRO A 231 -39.72 -12.34 7.26
CA PRO A 231 -41.17 -12.34 7.37
C PRO A 231 -41.76 -13.56 8.09
N ASP A 232 -41.07 -14.70 8.06
CA ASP A 232 -41.50 -15.94 8.73
C ASP A 232 -41.16 -15.91 10.22
N ASN A 233 -40.10 -15.17 10.61
CA ASN A 233 -39.67 -14.95 11.99
C ASN A 233 -39.48 -13.46 12.29
N PRO A 234 -40.57 -12.65 12.30
CA PRO A 234 -40.45 -11.20 12.31
C PRO A 234 -39.92 -10.69 13.64
N ILE A 235 -38.90 -9.83 13.57
CA ILE A 235 -38.40 -9.06 14.72
C ILE A 235 -38.48 -7.57 14.44
N MET A 236 -38.62 -6.78 15.51
CA MET A 236 -38.58 -5.32 15.43
C MET A 236 -37.21 -4.83 15.92
N SER A 237 -36.46 -4.15 15.04
CA SER A 237 -35.11 -3.63 15.33
C SER A 237 -35.08 -2.11 15.17
N GLY A 238 -34.27 -1.42 15.98
CA GLY A 238 -34.09 0.04 15.89
C GLY A 238 -35.25 0.87 16.47
N VAL A 239 -35.98 0.35 17.46
CA VAL A 239 -37.08 1.06 18.12
C VAL A 239 -36.60 2.24 18.99
N VAL A 240 -37.49 3.18 19.27
CA VAL A 240 -37.28 4.19 20.30
C VAL A 240 -37.29 3.52 21.68
N GLN A 241 -36.20 3.69 22.44
CA GLN A 241 -36.07 3.17 23.79
C GLN A 241 -35.99 4.31 24.81
N ASN A 242 -36.76 4.19 25.89
CA ASN A 242 -36.62 5.07 27.05
C ASN A 242 -35.39 4.68 27.91
N GLN A 243 -35.07 5.52 28.89
CA GLN A 243 -33.80 5.53 29.61
C GLN A 243 -33.39 4.16 30.19
N ASP A 244 -34.32 3.45 30.83
CA ASP A 244 -34.05 2.14 31.45
C ASP A 244 -33.64 1.07 30.41
N SER A 245 -34.44 0.90 29.35
CA SER A 245 -34.16 -0.07 28.29
C SER A 245 -32.90 0.29 27.49
N TYR A 246 -32.69 1.58 27.22
CA TYR A 246 -31.55 2.04 26.43
C TYR A 246 -30.22 1.72 27.12
N MET A 247 -30.08 2.04 28.40
CA MET A 247 -28.84 1.76 29.14
C MET A 247 -28.58 0.25 29.19
N LYS A 248 -29.60 -0.57 29.47
CA LYS A 248 -29.48 -2.04 29.47
C LYS A 248 -29.01 -2.56 28.11
N GLY A 249 -29.65 -2.14 27.03
CA GLY A 249 -29.30 -2.56 25.67
C GLY A 249 -27.90 -2.13 25.25
N LYS A 250 -27.50 -0.88 25.54
CA LYS A 250 -26.15 -0.38 25.19
C LYS A 250 -25.06 -1.12 25.96
N ILE A 251 -25.25 -1.40 27.25
CA ILE A 251 -24.26 -2.15 28.04
C ILE A 251 -24.24 -3.64 27.66
N ALA A 252 -25.39 -4.24 27.35
CA ALA A 252 -25.49 -5.64 26.95
C ALA A 252 -24.68 -5.97 25.69
N GLN A 253 -24.45 -4.99 24.80
CA GLN A 253 -23.63 -5.16 23.59
C GLN A 253 -22.19 -5.58 23.89
N ARG A 254 -21.66 -5.31 25.10
CA ARG A 254 -20.31 -5.77 25.52
C ARG A 254 -20.11 -7.27 25.37
N TRP A 255 -21.17 -8.06 25.54
CA TRP A 255 -21.15 -9.51 25.32
C TRP A 255 -20.61 -9.86 23.91
N TYR A 256 -20.99 -9.11 22.88
CA TYR A 256 -20.47 -9.32 21.53
C TYR A 256 -19.02 -8.85 21.37
N TYR A 257 -18.70 -7.69 21.95
CA TYR A 257 -17.34 -7.14 21.91
C TYR A 257 -16.30 -8.04 22.60
N ASP A 258 -16.67 -8.74 23.67
CA ASP A 258 -15.81 -9.71 24.36
C ASP A 258 -15.40 -10.90 23.46
N ARG A 259 -16.14 -11.13 22.36
CA ARG A 259 -15.85 -12.20 21.38
C ARG A 259 -14.86 -11.77 20.30
N VAL A 260 -14.64 -10.47 20.12
CA VAL A 260 -13.82 -9.93 19.03
C VAL A 260 -12.38 -10.41 19.12
N VAL A 261 -11.76 -10.34 20.31
CA VAL A 261 -10.37 -10.80 20.51
C VAL A 261 -10.21 -12.31 20.26
N PRO A 262 -11.04 -13.20 20.85
CA PRO A 262 -11.01 -14.62 20.51
C PRO A 262 -11.20 -14.91 19.02
N ALA A 263 -12.17 -14.25 18.37
CA ALA A 263 -12.47 -14.44 16.95
C ALA A 263 -11.29 -14.03 16.04
N LEU A 264 -10.65 -12.90 16.35
CA LEU A 264 -9.45 -12.46 15.63
C LEU A 264 -8.28 -13.42 15.81
N ARG A 265 -8.02 -13.88 17.04
CA ARG A 265 -6.95 -14.86 17.32
C ARG A 265 -7.16 -16.14 16.52
N GLU A 266 -8.36 -16.70 16.57
CA GLU A 266 -8.71 -17.89 15.79
C GLU A 266 -8.52 -17.66 14.29
N ALA A 267 -8.93 -16.49 13.77
CA ALA A 267 -8.76 -16.16 12.37
C ALA A 267 -7.28 -16.05 11.98
N PHE A 268 -6.43 -15.43 12.81
CA PHE A 268 -4.99 -15.36 12.59
C PHE A 268 -4.33 -16.75 12.62
N ASP A 269 -4.64 -17.56 13.64
CA ASP A 269 -4.05 -18.88 13.84
C ASP A 269 -4.39 -19.81 12.67
N LEU A 270 -5.67 -19.84 12.26
CA LEU A 270 -6.11 -20.67 11.14
C LEU A 270 -5.56 -20.16 9.80
N PHE A 271 -5.43 -18.83 9.62
CA PHE A 271 -4.79 -18.29 8.43
C PHE A 271 -3.33 -18.74 8.34
N TYR A 272 -2.59 -18.66 9.45
CA TYR A 272 -1.20 -19.13 9.53
C TYR A 272 -1.09 -20.64 9.29
N GLU A 273 -1.95 -21.47 9.91
CA GLU A 273 -1.96 -22.92 9.71
C GLU A 273 -2.10 -23.29 8.22
N LYS A 274 -2.96 -22.57 7.50
CA LYS A 274 -3.31 -22.88 6.12
C LYS A 274 -2.33 -22.32 5.09
N THR A 275 -1.81 -21.12 5.34
CA THR A 275 -1.02 -20.37 4.35
C THR A 275 0.47 -20.26 4.70
N GLY A 276 0.83 -20.46 5.97
CA GLY A 276 2.15 -20.17 6.52
C GLY A 276 2.42 -18.67 6.70
N ARG A 277 1.49 -17.76 6.39
CA ARG A 277 1.64 -16.32 6.61
C ARG A 277 1.04 -15.95 7.96
N ARG A 278 1.85 -15.35 8.83
CA ARG A 278 1.48 -15.06 10.21
C ARG A 278 1.09 -13.59 10.39
N TYR A 279 -0.03 -13.37 11.06
CA TYR A 279 -0.50 -12.07 11.50
C TYR A 279 -0.81 -12.14 12.99
N ASP A 280 -0.77 -10.99 13.67
CA ASP A 280 -1.12 -10.85 15.09
C ASP A 280 -1.61 -9.40 15.31
N PHE A 281 -2.07 -9.05 16.51
CA PHE A 281 -2.53 -7.70 16.82
C PHE A 281 -1.42 -6.64 16.66
N VAL A 282 -0.18 -7.03 16.93
CA VAL A 282 1.03 -6.22 16.80
C VAL A 282 2.12 -7.05 16.13
N LEU A 283 3.00 -6.40 15.37
CA LEU A 283 4.13 -7.04 14.71
C LEU A 283 5.43 -6.43 15.27
N PRO A 284 6.10 -7.12 16.21
CA PRO A 284 7.37 -6.67 16.74
C PRO A 284 8.51 -7.04 15.79
N HIS A 285 9.50 -6.15 15.69
CA HIS A 285 10.74 -6.38 14.95
C HIS A 285 11.93 -5.92 15.80
N ARG A 286 12.86 -6.85 16.06
CA ARG A 286 14.09 -6.64 16.85
C ARG A 286 13.83 -6.04 18.25
N LEU A 287 12.81 -6.52 18.98
CA LEU A 287 12.42 -5.95 20.28
C LEU A 287 13.06 -6.62 21.49
N GLU A 288 13.64 -7.80 21.35
CA GLU A 288 14.07 -8.66 22.48
C GLU A 288 15.07 -7.96 23.41
N ASP A 289 15.98 -7.16 22.85
CA ASP A 289 17.01 -6.41 23.55
C ASP A 289 16.95 -4.89 23.26
N ALA A 290 15.88 -4.42 22.62
CA ALA A 290 15.75 -3.04 22.19
C ALA A 290 15.67 -2.06 23.38
N GLU A 291 16.34 -0.92 23.23
CA GLU A 291 16.28 0.19 24.16
C GLU A 291 15.44 1.36 23.61
N TYR A 292 15.48 1.56 22.30
CA TYR A 292 14.82 2.65 21.60
C TYR A 292 13.88 2.08 20.55
N VAL A 293 12.58 2.31 20.72
CA VAL A 293 11.56 1.65 19.88
C VAL A 293 10.68 2.65 19.17
N ILE A 294 10.46 2.40 17.88
CA ILE A 294 9.47 3.14 17.07
C ILE A 294 8.18 2.36 17.04
N VAL A 295 7.06 3.03 17.35
CA VAL A 295 5.73 2.45 17.28
C VAL A 295 4.92 3.21 16.24
N GLY A 296 4.20 2.50 15.37
CA GLY A 296 3.39 3.15 14.34
C GLY A 296 2.46 2.19 13.61
N MET A 297 1.85 2.70 12.56
CA MET A 297 0.78 2.04 11.79
C MET A 297 0.97 2.30 10.29
N GLY A 298 0.63 1.32 9.45
CA GLY A 298 0.62 1.50 7.99
C GLY A 298 1.98 1.25 7.33
N SER A 299 2.15 1.77 6.11
CA SER A 299 3.19 1.29 5.20
C SER A 299 4.62 1.68 5.56
N TYR A 300 4.81 2.87 6.14
CA TYR A 300 6.15 3.32 6.55
C TYR A 300 6.77 2.45 7.65
N MET A 301 5.99 1.60 8.32
CA MET A 301 6.55 0.67 9.29
C MET A 301 7.42 -0.40 8.66
N GLU A 302 7.24 -0.76 7.39
CA GLU A 302 8.22 -1.60 6.68
C GLU A 302 9.53 -0.84 6.46
N THR A 303 9.47 0.46 6.17
CA THR A 303 10.66 1.31 6.07
C THR A 303 11.35 1.45 7.43
N ALA A 304 10.57 1.48 8.52
CA ALA A 304 11.11 1.46 9.86
C ALA A 304 11.84 0.15 10.18
N GLU A 305 11.37 -1.02 9.70
CA GLU A 305 12.07 -2.30 9.85
C GLU A 305 13.46 -2.26 9.20
N ALA A 306 13.53 -1.79 7.95
CA ALA A 306 14.81 -1.67 7.23
C ALA A 306 15.77 -0.71 7.93
N ALA A 307 15.28 0.46 8.37
CA ALA A 307 16.08 1.45 9.09
C ALA A 307 16.54 0.95 10.47
N VAL A 308 15.71 0.19 11.19
CA VAL A 308 16.08 -0.47 12.45
C VAL A 308 17.20 -1.48 12.21
N ASP A 309 17.10 -2.31 11.17
CA ASP A 309 18.16 -3.28 10.86
C ASP A 309 19.49 -2.58 10.54
N TYR A 310 19.46 -1.48 9.78
CA TYR A 310 20.64 -0.64 9.52
C TYR A 310 21.22 -0.02 10.80
N LEU A 311 20.39 0.58 11.66
CA LEU A 311 20.83 1.16 12.94
C LEU A 311 21.49 0.11 13.84
N ARG A 312 21.00 -1.13 13.80
CA ARG A 312 21.59 -2.23 14.56
C ARG A 312 22.91 -2.71 13.95
N SER A 313 22.96 -2.94 12.64
CA SER A 313 24.16 -3.51 11.98
C SER A 313 25.30 -2.51 11.86
N GLU A 314 25.01 -1.28 11.43
CA GLU A 314 26.04 -0.29 11.09
C GLU A 314 26.38 0.63 12.26
N LYS A 315 25.41 0.94 13.13
CA LYS A 315 25.62 1.85 14.27
C LYS A 315 25.70 1.18 15.63
N GLY A 316 25.38 -0.12 15.72
CA GLY A 316 25.34 -0.83 17.01
C GLY A 316 24.28 -0.30 17.99
N ILE A 317 23.29 0.45 17.50
CA ILE A 317 22.21 0.98 18.32
C ILE A 317 21.19 -0.13 18.52
N ARG A 318 20.80 -0.41 19.77
CA ARG A 318 19.74 -1.36 20.11
C ARG A 318 18.36 -0.78 19.81
N ALA A 319 18.11 -0.51 18.54
CA ALA A 319 16.83 -0.04 18.02
C ALA A 319 15.90 -1.23 17.78
N GLY A 320 14.60 -0.94 17.78
CA GLY A 320 13.53 -1.88 17.44
C GLY A 320 12.30 -1.13 16.91
N CYS A 321 11.33 -1.85 16.33
CA CYS A 321 10.05 -1.26 15.99
C CYS A 321 8.87 -2.19 16.28
N LEU A 322 7.71 -1.59 16.56
CA LEU A 322 6.45 -2.29 16.83
C LEU A 322 5.36 -1.73 15.92
N SER A 323 4.91 -2.52 14.95
CA SER A 323 3.78 -2.15 14.10
C SER A 323 2.47 -2.53 14.78
N ILE A 324 1.51 -1.61 14.85
CA ILE A 324 0.16 -1.89 15.33
C ILE A 324 -0.70 -2.29 14.13
N LEU A 325 -1.04 -3.57 14.03
CA LEU A 325 -1.89 -4.10 12.96
C LEU A 325 -3.37 -3.93 13.28
N CYS A 326 -3.73 -4.10 14.55
CA CYS A 326 -5.08 -3.97 15.06
C CYS A 326 -5.18 -2.75 15.99
N PHE A 327 -5.91 -1.71 15.59
CA PHE A 327 -6.14 -0.53 16.42
C PHE A 327 -7.37 -0.67 17.33
N ARG A 328 -8.37 -1.43 16.86
CA ARG A 328 -9.58 -1.78 17.61
C ARG A 328 -9.88 -3.27 17.45
N PRO A 329 -10.06 -4.02 18.55
CA PRO A 329 -9.79 -3.64 19.94
C PRO A 329 -8.30 -3.31 20.15
N PHE A 330 -7.99 -2.29 20.96
CA PHE A 330 -6.61 -1.87 21.13
C PHE A 330 -5.80 -2.93 21.91
N PRO A 331 -4.62 -3.37 21.42
CA PRO A 331 -3.84 -4.44 22.02
C PRO A 331 -2.97 -3.96 23.17
N ALA A 332 -3.59 -3.32 24.16
CA ALA A 332 -2.91 -2.69 25.29
C ALA A 332 -1.93 -3.65 25.99
N ARG A 333 -2.31 -4.91 26.16
CA ARG A 333 -1.48 -5.90 26.84
C ARG A 333 -0.22 -6.23 26.06
N GLN A 334 -0.38 -6.55 24.78
CA GLN A 334 0.74 -6.89 23.90
C GLN A 334 1.70 -5.70 23.74
N VAL A 335 1.17 -4.48 23.67
CA VAL A 335 1.98 -3.25 23.60
C VAL A 335 2.80 -3.07 24.88
N VAL A 336 2.20 -3.16 26.06
CA VAL A 336 2.92 -3.01 27.33
C VAL A 336 3.97 -4.12 27.51
N GLU A 337 3.59 -5.38 27.24
CA GLU A 337 4.51 -6.52 27.31
C GLU A 337 5.72 -6.31 26.38
N ALA A 338 5.51 -5.77 25.17
CA ALA A 338 6.56 -5.54 24.17
C ALA A 338 7.45 -4.32 24.45
N LEU A 339 7.00 -3.35 25.26
CA LEU A 339 7.68 -2.04 25.40
C LEU A 339 8.17 -1.72 26.82
N SER A 340 7.70 -2.46 27.84
CA SER A 340 8.01 -2.16 29.25
C SER A 340 9.51 -2.21 29.60
N HIS A 341 10.29 -3.01 28.87
CA HIS A 341 11.73 -3.12 29.04
C HIS A 341 12.53 -2.08 28.24
N CYS A 342 11.90 -1.24 27.43
CA CYS A 342 12.60 -0.21 26.66
C CYS A 342 12.97 1.00 27.54
N LYS A 343 13.94 1.80 27.08
CA LYS A 343 14.27 3.11 27.69
C LYS A 343 13.33 4.19 27.18
N ALA A 344 13.09 4.22 25.86
CA ALA A 344 12.30 5.23 25.19
C ALA A 344 11.52 4.64 24.02
N VAL A 345 10.38 5.26 23.74
CA VAL A 345 9.46 4.91 22.66
C VAL A 345 9.05 6.17 21.91
N SER A 346 9.21 6.19 20.59
CA SER A 346 8.66 7.23 19.71
C SER A 346 7.46 6.69 18.96
N VAL A 347 6.29 7.30 19.16
CA VAL A 347 5.06 6.93 18.46
C VAL A 347 4.91 7.83 17.25
N LEU A 348 5.00 7.26 16.05
CA LEU A 348 4.81 7.96 14.79
C LEU A 348 3.37 7.76 14.30
N GLU A 349 2.72 8.86 13.92
CA GLU A 349 1.32 8.85 13.49
C GLU A 349 1.15 9.64 12.18
N ARG A 350 0.34 9.08 11.27
CA ARG A 350 0.03 9.71 9.97
C ARG A 350 -1.16 10.66 10.08
N MET A 351 -1.13 11.50 11.12
CA MET A 351 -2.16 12.47 11.46
C MET A 351 -1.60 13.51 12.41
N ASP A 352 -2.35 14.60 12.63
CA ASP A 352 -2.01 15.58 13.66
C ASP A 352 -3.28 16.16 14.33
N ASP A 353 -3.36 16.03 15.65
CA ASP A 353 -4.42 16.62 16.50
C ASP A 353 -3.80 17.69 17.41
N PRO A 354 -3.65 18.95 16.94
CA PRO A 354 -2.87 19.98 17.61
C PRO A 354 -3.51 20.49 18.92
N LEU A 355 -4.80 20.21 19.16
CA LEU A 355 -5.46 20.56 20.43
C LEU A 355 -5.31 19.47 21.48
N SER A 356 -4.78 18.30 21.11
CA SER A 356 -4.51 17.23 22.07
C SER A 356 -3.29 17.58 22.93
N THR A 357 -3.53 17.77 24.23
CA THR A 357 -2.46 17.99 25.23
C THR A 357 -1.76 16.70 25.65
N THR A 358 -2.24 15.55 25.18
CA THR A 358 -1.75 14.22 25.59
C THR A 358 -1.07 13.43 24.46
N GLY A 359 -1.02 14.00 23.24
CA GLY A 359 -0.50 13.39 22.02
C GLY A 359 -1.59 12.91 21.06
N ASN A 360 -1.20 12.42 19.89
CA ASN A 360 -2.11 11.89 18.87
C ASN A 360 -2.78 10.57 19.33
N HIS A 361 -3.71 10.02 18.53
CA HIS A 361 -4.61 8.93 18.94
C HIS A 361 -3.88 7.69 19.46
N LEU A 362 -2.90 7.19 18.71
CA LEU A 362 -2.13 6.00 19.10
C LEU A 362 -1.28 6.29 20.33
N THR A 363 -0.65 7.47 20.40
CA THR A 363 0.11 7.92 21.56
C THR A 363 -0.74 7.88 22.84
N ARG A 364 -1.99 8.35 22.77
CA ARG A 364 -2.92 8.34 23.91
C ARG A 364 -3.26 6.93 24.37
N GLU A 365 -3.54 6.02 23.45
CA GLU A 365 -3.82 4.61 23.75
C GLU A 365 -2.63 3.93 24.44
N ILE A 366 -1.41 4.19 23.97
CA ILE A 366 -0.18 3.64 24.57
C ILE A 366 0.02 4.21 25.98
N LYS A 367 -0.13 5.53 26.16
CA LYS A 367 -0.03 6.18 27.49
C LYS A 367 -1.09 5.63 28.46
N ALA A 368 -2.33 5.44 28.00
CA ALA A 368 -3.40 4.84 28.79
C ALA A 368 -3.08 3.39 29.17
N ALA A 369 -2.61 2.58 28.23
CA ALA A 369 -2.20 1.19 28.49
C ALA A 369 -1.11 1.08 29.55
N PHE A 370 -0.10 1.97 29.52
CA PHE A 370 0.93 2.03 30.54
C PHE A 370 0.42 2.54 31.90
N CYS A 371 -0.53 3.47 31.92
CA CYS A 371 -1.19 3.92 33.16
C CYS A 371 -1.91 2.76 33.86
N ASP A 372 -2.68 1.97 33.10
CA ASP A 372 -3.34 0.77 33.61
C ASP A 372 -2.30 -0.26 34.10
N ALA A 373 -1.22 -0.47 33.34
CA ALA A 373 -0.18 -1.41 33.72
C ALA A 373 0.57 -1.00 35.01
N LEU A 374 0.87 0.29 35.21
CA LEU A 374 1.51 0.77 36.45
C LEU A 374 0.65 0.48 37.70
N THR A 375 -0.66 0.58 37.54
CA THR A 375 -1.63 0.37 38.63
C THR A 375 -2.10 -1.08 38.74
N GLY A 376 -1.69 -1.96 37.82
CA GLY A 376 -2.14 -3.36 37.75
C GLY A 376 -3.63 -3.49 37.37
N GLN A 377 -4.18 -2.51 36.66
CA GLN A 377 -5.56 -2.48 36.18
C GLN A 377 -5.68 -3.03 34.75
N GLY A 378 -6.92 -3.12 34.24
CA GLY A 378 -7.15 -3.50 32.84
C GLY A 378 -6.73 -4.92 32.44
N GLY A 379 -6.48 -5.81 33.40
CA GLY A 379 -5.96 -7.16 33.14
C GLY A 379 -4.48 -7.18 32.73
N GLN A 380 -3.76 -6.08 32.93
CA GLN A 380 -2.34 -5.94 32.66
C GLN A 380 -1.49 -6.57 33.76
N GLN A 381 -0.31 -7.07 33.39
CA GLN A 381 0.73 -7.32 34.39
C GLN A 381 1.24 -5.98 34.91
N ARG A 382 1.59 -5.93 36.20
CA ARG A 382 2.07 -4.69 36.81
C ARG A 382 3.41 -4.30 36.17
N ALA A 383 3.43 -3.18 35.46
CA ALA A 383 4.66 -2.61 34.93
C ALA A 383 5.44 -1.92 36.06
N GLU A 384 6.75 -2.13 36.11
CA GLU A 384 7.63 -1.47 37.09
C GLU A 384 8.03 -0.06 36.65
N ARG A 385 7.99 0.20 35.34
CA ARG A 385 8.36 1.48 34.73
C ARG A 385 7.54 1.75 33.48
N VAL A 386 7.57 3.02 33.06
CA VAL A 386 7.08 3.47 31.76
C VAL A 386 8.27 4.02 30.98
N PRO A 387 8.53 3.58 29.74
CA PRO A 387 9.56 4.19 28.91
C PRO A 387 9.22 5.67 28.66
N ARG A 388 10.20 6.51 28.36
CA ARG A 388 9.88 7.88 27.93
C ARG A 388 9.15 7.81 26.58
N ILE A 389 7.94 8.35 26.50
CA ILE A 389 7.08 8.27 25.31
C ILE A 389 7.09 9.61 24.58
N TYR A 390 7.62 9.61 23.37
CA TYR A 390 7.61 10.73 22.42
C TYR A 390 6.47 10.56 21.40
N SER A 391 5.97 11.67 20.87
CA SER A 391 4.87 11.70 19.89
C SER A 391 5.33 12.43 18.64
N GLY A 392 5.17 11.80 17.47
CA GLY A 392 5.63 12.35 16.20
C GLY A 392 4.56 12.31 15.12
N SER A 393 4.42 13.41 14.40
CA SER A 393 3.55 13.48 13.20
C SER A 393 4.41 13.29 11.95
N ALA A 394 4.06 12.29 11.12
CA ALA A 394 4.86 11.89 9.96
C ALA A 394 3.99 11.43 8.79
N GLY A 395 4.41 11.72 7.56
CA GLY A 395 3.78 11.16 6.36
C GLY A 395 2.35 11.60 6.06
N LEU A 396 1.89 12.70 6.67
CA LEU A 396 0.59 13.31 6.39
C LEU A 396 0.49 13.66 4.90
N GLY A 397 -0.62 13.28 4.26
CA GLY A 397 -0.84 13.55 2.85
C GLY A 397 0.10 12.82 1.91
N SER A 398 0.50 11.59 2.25
CA SER A 398 1.56 10.80 1.59
C SER A 398 2.88 11.56 1.41
N ARG A 399 3.22 12.46 2.34
CA ARG A 399 4.60 12.90 2.44
C ARG A 399 5.49 11.68 2.73
N ASP A 400 6.67 11.64 2.12
CA ASP A 400 7.60 10.55 2.36
C ASP A 400 8.06 10.53 3.82
N VAL A 401 8.22 9.32 4.35
CA VAL A 401 8.92 9.04 5.61
C VAL A 401 10.07 8.13 5.25
N ARG A 402 11.27 8.71 5.18
CA ARG A 402 12.46 8.07 4.64
C ARG A 402 13.26 7.35 5.72
N PRO A 403 14.20 6.45 5.36
CA PRO A 403 15.15 5.89 6.30
C PRO A 403 15.81 6.93 7.21
N GLY A 404 16.27 8.05 6.64
CA GLY A 404 16.88 9.13 7.40
C GLY A 404 15.94 9.81 8.41
N ASP A 405 14.65 9.94 8.09
CA ASP A 405 13.64 10.45 9.03
C ASP A 405 13.49 9.48 10.22
N ILE A 406 13.41 8.17 9.95
CA ILE A 406 13.33 7.13 10.98
C ILE A 406 14.58 7.16 11.88
N MET A 407 15.76 7.35 11.31
CA MET A 407 17.00 7.48 12.07
C MET A 407 17.01 8.74 12.94
N ALA A 408 16.53 9.87 12.43
CA ALA A 408 16.39 11.11 13.20
C ALA A 408 15.44 10.93 14.42
N VAL A 409 14.39 10.12 14.28
CA VAL A 409 13.48 9.77 15.38
C VAL A 409 14.18 8.97 16.47
N VAL A 410 15.10 8.06 16.11
CA VAL A 410 15.90 7.31 17.08
C VAL A 410 16.92 8.21 17.76
N ASP A 411 17.61 9.06 17.00
CA ASP A 411 18.54 10.06 17.52
C ASP A 411 17.84 10.98 18.55
N ASN A 412 16.60 11.43 18.27
CA ASN A 412 15.81 12.23 19.21
C ASN A 412 15.58 11.52 20.55
N MET A 413 15.33 10.21 20.54
CA MET A 413 15.17 9.44 21.78
C MET A 413 16.48 9.30 22.55
N ILE A 414 17.60 9.12 21.85
CA ILE A 414 18.94 8.99 22.43
C ILE A 414 19.38 10.31 23.07
N GLU A 415 19.14 11.42 22.38
CA GLU A 415 19.52 12.77 22.79
C GLU A 415 18.55 13.41 23.78
N GLU A 416 17.49 12.70 24.15
CA GLU A 416 16.46 13.18 25.05
C GLU A 416 15.80 14.49 24.58
N GLY A 417 15.62 14.62 23.26
CA GLY A 417 15.11 15.82 22.59
C GLY A 417 13.64 16.14 22.86
N PRO A 418 12.97 16.94 22.01
CA PRO A 418 11.58 17.35 22.23
C PRO A 418 10.61 16.15 22.29
N ASP A 419 9.67 16.21 23.25
CA ASP A 419 8.63 15.19 23.47
C ASP A 419 7.65 15.09 22.28
N TYR A 420 7.41 16.20 21.59
CA TYR A 420 6.65 16.25 20.34
C TYR A 420 7.52 16.76 19.20
N PHE A 421 7.40 16.14 18.02
CA PHE A 421 8.15 16.51 16.83
C PHE A 421 7.39 16.19 15.53
N CYS A 422 7.93 16.63 14.40
CA CYS A 422 7.54 16.15 13.08
C CYS A 422 8.77 15.74 12.24
N VAL A 423 8.56 15.02 11.14
CA VAL A 423 9.62 14.63 10.19
C VAL A 423 9.16 14.80 8.74
N GLY A 424 10.10 14.81 7.79
CA GLY A 424 9.82 14.96 6.36
C GLY A 424 9.46 16.37 5.88
N ILE A 425 9.46 17.39 6.74
CA ILE A 425 9.19 18.80 6.38
C ILE A 425 10.20 19.76 7.00
N ASP A 426 10.33 20.95 6.41
CA ASP A 426 11.08 22.06 7.00
C ASP A 426 10.17 22.86 7.94
N HIS A 427 10.34 22.67 9.24
CA HIS A 427 9.53 23.30 10.28
C HIS A 427 10.33 23.41 11.59
N ALA A 428 9.97 24.35 12.47
CA ALA A 428 10.64 24.53 13.76
C ALA A 428 10.52 23.32 14.71
N LEU A 429 9.51 22.47 14.49
CA LEU A 429 9.30 21.21 15.24
C LEU A 429 9.94 20.00 14.54
N ALA A 430 10.54 20.19 13.36
CA ALA A 430 11.05 19.09 12.58
C ALA A 430 12.39 18.59 13.11
N LEU A 431 12.52 17.27 13.24
CA LEU A 431 13.82 16.66 13.51
C LEU A 431 14.71 16.79 12.28
N GLN A 432 15.99 17.07 12.51
CA GLN A 432 16.96 17.24 11.43
C GLN A 432 17.49 15.87 10.97
N MET A 433 17.28 15.57 9.69
CA MET A 433 17.85 14.40 9.05
C MET A 433 19.36 14.60 8.84
N ARG A 434 20.18 13.78 9.51
CA ARG A 434 21.66 13.86 9.44
C ARG A 434 22.23 13.07 8.27
N GLU A 435 21.61 11.93 7.98
CA GLU A 435 21.95 11.04 6.89
C GLU A 435 20.70 10.33 6.41
N ASP A 436 20.78 9.77 5.20
CA ASP A 436 19.69 9.03 4.58
C ASP A 436 20.28 7.92 3.69
N PRO A 437 20.57 6.75 4.27
CA PRO A 437 21.21 5.67 3.54
C PRO A 437 20.25 4.98 2.56
N ASP A 438 20.82 4.41 1.51
CA ASP A 438 20.08 3.53 0.60
C ASP A 438 19.83 2.17 1.28
N LEU A 439 18.58 1.94 1.68
CA LEU A 439 18.18 0.70 2.36
C LEU A 439 17.40 -0.25 1.44
N ARG A 440 17.50 -0.08 0.12
CA ARG A 440 16.98 -1.05 -0.84
C ARG A 440 17.80 -2.35 -0.76
N PRO A 441 17.20 -3.51 -1.07
CA PRO A 441 17.95 -4.76 -1.11
C PRO A 441 19.20 -4.68 -2.02
N PRO A 442 20.31 -5.35 -1.68
CA PRO A 442 21.47 -5.40 -2.56
C PRO A 442 21.13 -5.97 -3.94
N GLY A 443 21.69 -5.39 -4.99
CA GLY A 443 21.41 -5.80 -6.37
C GLY A 443 20.05 -5.34 -6.92
N THR A 444 19.35 -4.47 -6.19
CA THR A 444 18.11 -3.84 -6.66
C THR A 444 18.36 -2.94 -7.86
N PHE A 445 17.42 -2.97 -8.80
CA PHE A 445 17.31 -2.05 -9.91
C PHE A 445 16.16 -1.08 -9.68
N SER A 446 16.41 0.20 -9.92
CA SER A 446 15.41 1.25 -9.79
C SER A 446 15.28 2.10 -11.05
N MET A 447 14.03 2.39 -11.39
CA MET A 447 13.67 3.24 -12.52
C MET A 447 12.78 4.38 -12.05
N ARG A 448 13.04 5.58 -12.55
CA ARG A 448 12.18 6.74 -12.39
C ARG A 448 11.83 7.32 -13.75
N GLY A 449 10.55 7.36 -14.06
CA GLY A 449 10.07 7.97 -15.29
C GLY A 449 9.40 9.31 -15.06
N HIS A 450 9.63 10.23 -16.00
CA HIS A 450 9.03 11.54 -16.11
C HIS A 450 8.17 11.57 -17.36
N SER A 451 6.88 11.80 -17.18
CA SER A 451 5.88 11.73 -18.25
C SER A 451 4.80 12.79 -18.05
N VAL A 452 3.78 12.78 -18.92
CA VAL A 452 2.62 13.65 -18.86
C VAL A 452 1.36 12.81 -18.69
N GLY A 453 0.43 13.29 -17.86
CA GLY A 453 -0.87 12.67 -17.67
C GLY A 453 -1.60 12.51 -19.01
N GLY A 454 -1.80 11.26 -19.44
CA GLY A 454 -2.39 10.91 -20.74
C GLY A 454 -1.50 10.08 -21.67
N PHE A 455 -0.19 9.99 -21.39
CA PHE A 455 0.77 9.29 -22.27
C PHE A 455 0.85 7.77 -22.03
N GLY A 456 0.05 7.23 -21.11
CA GLY A 456 0.02 5.78 -20.83
C GLY A 456 1.19 5.26 -19.98
N SER A 457 2.09 6.12 -19.49
CA SER A 457 3.29 5.69 -18.76
C SER A 457 3.01 4.99 -17.43
N VAL A 458 1.97 5.38 -16.69
CA VAL A 458 1.61 4.67 -15.44
C VAL A 458 1.18 3.23 -15.73
N THR A 459 0.34 3.02 -16.76
CA THR A 459 -0.06 1.67 -17.19
C THR A 459 1.15 0.88 -17.68
N THR A 460 2.05 1.52 -18.43
CA THR A 460 3.31 0.91 -18.87
C THR A 460 4.14 0.47 -17.67
N ASN A 461 4.26 1.29 -16.64
CA ASN A 461 5.00 0.95 -15.43
C ASN A 461 4.41 -0.28 -14.72
N LYS A 462 3.08 -0.37 -14.63
CA LYS A 462 2.39 -1.57 -14.12
C LYS A 462 2.66 -2.82 -14.98
N VAL A 463 2.72 -2.67 -16.31
CA VAL A 463 3.06 -3.77 -17.23
C VAL A 463 4.51 -4.23 -17.02
N ILE A 464 5.47 -3.30 -16.93
CA ILE A 464 6.88 -3.62 -16.64
C ILE A 464 7.00 -4.33 -15.30
N ALA A 465 6.34 -3.83 -14.24
CA ALA A 465 6.31 -4.46 -12.93
C ALA A 465 5.72 -5.88 -13.00
N THR A 466 4.61 -6.06 -13.73
CA THR A 466 4.00 -7.38 -13.93
C THR A 466 4.93 -8.34 -14.66
N ILE A 467 5.68 -7.88 -15.66
CA ILE A 467 6.66 -8.73 -16.34
C ILE A 467 7.79 -9.10 -15.36
N ALA A 468 8.33 -8.14 -14.62
CA ALA A 468 9.36 -8.41 -13.63
C ALA A 468 8.92 -9.39 -12.53
N GLY A 469 7.68 -9.26 -12.03
CA GLY A 469 7.14 -10.16 -11.02
C GLY A 469 6.68 -11.51 -11.56
N ASP A 470 5.79 -11.51 -12.55
CA ASP A 470 5.11 -12.72 -13.01
C ASP A 470 5.96 -13.55 -14.00
N VAL A 471 6.90 -12.93 -14.73
CA VAL A 471 7.76 -13.62 -15.71
C VAL A 471 9.14 -13.90 -15.12
N PHE A 472 9.78 -12.91 -14.51
CA PHE A 472 11.15 -13.07 -13.96
C PHE A 472 11.19 -13.47 -12.48
N GLY A 473 10.04 -13.59 -11.82
CA GLY A 473 9.97 -14.04 -10.44
C GLY A 473 10.67 -13.09 -9.46
N LYS A 474 10.77 -11.80 -9.79
CA LYS A 474 11.37 -10.77 -8.94
C LYS A 474 10.33 -10.15 -8.02
N ASP A 475 10.78 -9.62 -6.89
CA ASP A 475 9.95 -8.73 -6.12
C ASP A 475 9.95 -7.35 -6.77
N VAL A 476 8.78 -6.73 -6.78
CA VAL A 476 8.56 -5.47 -7.47
C VAL A 476 7.81 -4.52 -6.56
N GLN A 477 8.12 -3.24 -6.68
CA GLN A 477 7.34 -2.17 -6.11
C GLN A 477 7.22 -1.09 -7.18
N ALA A 478 6.00 -0.82 -7.65
CA ALA A 478 5.76 0.16 -8.70
C ALA A 478 4.62 1.08 -8.34
N TYR A 479 4.90 2.38 -8.27
CA TYR A 479 3.92 3.37 -7.88
C TYR A 479 4.09 4.69 -8.66
N PRO A 480 2.98 5.33 -9.03
CA PRO A 480 3.00 6.68 -9.57
C PRO A 480 2.94 7.74 -8.46
N LYS A 481 3.51 8.91 -8.70
CA LYS A 481 3.26 10.12 -7.94
C LYS A 481 2.27 10.98 -8.69
N TYR A 482 1.02 10.96 -8.23
CA TYR A 482 -0.05 11.76 -8.80
C TYR A 482 -0.06 13.16 -8.20
N GLY A 483 -0.23 14.17 -9.06
CA GLY A 483 -0.73 15.48 -8.64
C GLY A 483 -2.25 15.50 -8.54
N SER A 484 -2.82 16.66 -8.21
CA SER A 484 -4.27 16.88 -8.16
C SER A 484 -4.96 16.83 -9.52
N GLU A 485 -4.20 16.90 -10.61
CA GLU A 485 -4.69 17.17 -11.96
C GLU A 485 -4.82 15.91 -12.82
N LYS A 486 -5.94 15.80 -13.54
CA LYS A 486 -6.33 14.56 -14.24
C LYS A 486 -5.58 14.29 -15.56
N LYS A 487 -5.09 15.31 -16.28
CA LYS A 487 -4.36 15.20 -17.56
C LYS A 487 -3.48 16.43 -17.83
N GLY A 488 -2.45 16.25 -18.66
CA GLY A 488 -1.68 17.35 -19.26
C GLY A 488 -0.57 17.94 -18.40
N LEU A 489 -0.42 17.49 -17.15
CA LEU A 489 0.67 17.92 -16.27
C LEU A 489 1.72 16.83 -16.06
N PRO A 490 2.95 17.22 -15.66
CA PRO A 490 4.02 16.29 -15.36
C PRO A 490 3.58 15.24 -14.33
N THR A 491 3.99 14.00 -14.56
CA THR A 491 3.72 12.85 -13.72
C THR A 491 5.00 12.05 -13.59
N THR A 492 5.43 11.81 -12.36
CA THR A 492 6.58 10.95 -12.07
C THR A 492 6.08 9.58 -11.65
N TYR A 493 6.76 8.52 -12.05
CA TYR A 493 6.50 7.16 -11.61
C TYR A 493 7.79 6.44 -11.29
N TYR A 494 7.68 5.48 -10.37
CA TYR A 494 8.81 4.79 -9.77
C TYR A 494 8.60 3.29 -9.93
N LEU A 495 9.70 2.57 -10.12
CA LEU A 495 9.75 1.12 -10.16
C LEU A 495 11.02 0.68 -9.45
N THR A 496 10.88 -0.30 -8.58
CA THR A 496 11.97 -1.00 -7.93
C THR A 496 11.79 -2.48 -8.23
N ILE A 497 12.86 -3.13 -8.67
CA ILE A 497 12.92 -4.58 -8.92
C ILE A 497 14.05 -5.14 -8.07
N ALA A 498 13.76 -6.19 -7.29
CA ALA A 498 14.70 -6.79 -6.37
C ALA A 498 14.55 -8.32 -6.34
N GLU A 499 15.58 -9.01 -5.87
CA GLU A 499 15.48 -10.46 -5.59
C GLU A 499 14.68 -10.76 -4.32
N ASN A 500 14.68 -9.81 -3.38
CA ASN A 500 14.07 -9.94 -2.06
C ASN A 500 13.05 -8.83 -1.82
N HIS A 501 12.23 -9.00 -0.79
CA HIS A 501 11.17 -8.07 -0.42
C HIS A 501 11.66 -6.62 -0.29
N ILE A 502 10.89 -5.70 -0.86
CA ILE A 502 11.22 -4.28 -0.88
C ILE A 502 10.47 -3.59 0.26
N GLN A 503 11.21 -3.23 1.33
CA GLN A 503 10.64 -2.64 2.54
C GLN A 503 10.57 -1.11 2.53
N VAL A 504 11.32 -0.45 1.65
CA VAL A 504 11.37 1.02 1.59
C VAL A 504 10.18 1.54 0.77
N HIS A 505 9.32 2.33 1.41
CA HIS A 505 8.12 2.96 0.82
C HIS A 505 8.30 4.48 0.75
N ALA A 506 9.24 4.93 -0.08
CA ALA A 506 9.55 6.35 -0.28
C ALA A 506 10.08 6.58 -1.70
N GLU A 507 10.13 7.85 -2.14
CA GLU A 507 10.70 8.21 -3.44
C GLU A 507 12.15 7.76 -3.61
N LEU A 508 12.48 7.38 -4.84
CA LEU A 508 13.82 6.91 -5.19
C LEU A 508 14.81 8.06 -5.32
N GLU A 509 15.91 7.97 -4.56
CA GLU A 509 17.08 8.86 -4.68
C GLU A 509 18.35 8.18 -5.17
N HIS A 510 18.22 6.89 -5.47
CA HIS A 510 19.20 6.11 -6.19
C HIS A 510 18.48 5.45 -7.37
N VAL A 511 18.79 5.90 -8.59
CA VAL A 511 18.05 5.56 -9.81
C VAL A 511 19.01 5.06 -10.89
N ASP A 512 18.85 3.80 -11.28
CA ASP A 512 19.63 3.14 -12.33
C ASP A 512 19.19 3.54 -13.73
N LEU A 513 17.88 3.75 -13.92
CA LEU A 513 17.29 4.13 -15.19
C LEU A 513 16.34 5.32 -15.06
N ILE A 514 16.68 6.42 -15.72
CA ILE A 514 15.80 7.58 -15.85
C ILE A 514 15.10 7.52 -17.20
N VAL A 515 13.78 7.66 -17.19
CA VAL A 515 12.98 7.67 -18.41
C VAL A 515 12.36 9.04 -18.61
N LEU A 516 12.57 9.63 -19.78
CA LEU A 516 11.97 10.90 -20.19
C LEU A 516 11.00 10.62 -21.32
N ASN A 517 9.74 10.30 -20.98
CA ASN A 517 8.67 10.24 -21.98
C ASN A 517 8.34 11.64 -22.51
N ASP A 518 8.58 12.67 -21.71
CA ASP A 518 8.56 14.07 -22.11
C ASP A 518 9.87 14.75 -21.71
N THR A 519 10.62 15.23 -22.71
CA THR A 519 11.92 15.88 -22.52
C THR A 519 11.81 17.29 -21.95
N THR A 520 10.60 17.87 -21.90
CA THR A 520 10.38 19.16 -21.21
C THR A 520 10.73 19.09 -19.72
N ALA A 521 10.73 17.89 -19.12
CA ALA A 521 11.18 17.65 -17.75
C ALA A 521 12.62 18.12 -17.49
N LEU A 522 13.49 18.15 -18.50
CA LEU A 522 14.86 18.68 -18.40
C LEU A 522 14.90 20.20 -18.20
N PHE A 523 13.83 20.91 -18.56
CA PHE A 523 13.74 22.37 -18.47
C PHE A 523 12.92 22.83 -17.26
N SER A 524 11.97 22.01 -16.80
CA SER A 524 11.08 22.33 -15.67
C SER A 524 11.58 21.83 -14.32
N GLY A 525 12.59 20.95 -14.28
CA GLY A 525 13.14 20.42 -13.04
C GLY A 525 14.49 19.71 -13.22
N ASN A 526 14.85 18.90 -12.22
CA ASN A 526 16.05 18.08 -12.24
C ASN A 526 15.70 16.58 -12.33
N PRO A 527 15.39 16.05 -13.51
CA PRO A 527 15.03 14.65 -13.68
C PRO A 527 16.23 13.70 -13.48
N LEU A 528 17.46 14.23 -13.42
CA LEU A 528 18.70 13.47 -13.18
C LEU A 528 19.05 13.34 -11.69
N LYS A 529 18.29 13.97 -10.78
CA LYS A 529 18.56 13.89 -9.33
C LYS A 529 18.58 12.44 -8.84
N GLY A 530 19.68 12.00 -8.23
CA GLY A 530 19.78 10.64 -7.72
C GLY A 530 20.14 9.59 -8.77
N ALA A 531 20.51 9.99 -10.00
CA ALA A 531 21.11 9.06 -10.95
C ALA A 531 22.39 8.44 -10.35
N VAL A 532 22.55 7.13 -10.48
CA VAL A 532 23.77 6.43 -10.06
C VAL A 532 24.87 6.55 -11.11
N GLN A 533 26.14 6.42 -10.69
CA GLN A 533 27.29 6.37 -11.60
C GLN A 533 27.11 5.22 -12.60
N GLY A 534 27.32 5.47 -13.90
CA GLY A 534 27.15 4.47 -14.96
C GLY A 534 25.69 4.15 -15.29
N GLY A 535 24.74 4.85 -14.67
CA GLY A 535 23.31 4.73 -14.92
C GLY A 535 22.93 5.10 -16.36
N ALA A 536 21.64 4.94 -16.68
CA ALA A 536 21.14 5.19 -18.03
C ALA A 536 19.99 6.19 -18.06
N VAL A 537 19.90 6.94 -19.16
CA VAL A 537 18.77 7.81 -19.49
C VAL A 537 18.16 7.32 -20.80
N ILE A 538 16.86 7.03 -20.83
CA ILE A 538 16.11 6.85 -22.08
C ILE A 538 15.25 8.08 -22.30
N MET A 539 15.30 8.69 -23.49
CA MET A 539 14.48 9.85 -23.81
C MET A 539 13.71 9.72 -25.11
N GLN A 540 12.50 10.30 -25.13
CA GLN A 540 11.77 10.54 -26.36
C GLN A 540 12.53 11.57 -27.19
N SER A 541 12.72 11.29 -28.47
CA SER A 541 13.32 12.23 -29.42
C SER A 541 12.74 12.04 -30.81
N SER A 542 12.38 13.13 -31.48
CA SER A 542 12.00 13.14 -32.91
C SER A 542 13.18 13.33 -33.86
N TYR A 543 14.40 13.30 -33.34
CA TYR A 543 15.64 13.49 -34.10
C TYR A 543 16.38 12.17 -34.23
N ASP A 544 16.90 11.93 -35.43
CA ASP A 544 17.66 10.72 -35.77
C ASP A 544 19.16 10.84 -35.48
N ASP A 545 19.72 12.05 -35.58
CA ASP A 545 21.14 12.32 -35.37
C ASP A 545 21.46 12.42 -33.87
N PRO A 546 22.34 11.55 -33.32
CA PRO A 546 22.77 11.62 -31.94
C PRO A 546 23.34 13.00 -31.51
N LEU A 547 23.98 13.74 -32.42
CA LEU A 547 24.52 15.06 -32.12
C LEU A 547 23.41 16.09 -31.89
N ASP A 548 22.34 16.02 -32.68
CA ASP A 548 21.16 16.88 -32.51
C ASP A 548 20.46 16.58 -31.18
N VAL A 549 20.33 15.30 -30.80
CA VAL A 549 19.76 14.90 -29.51
C VAL A 549 20.60 15.44 -28.35
N TRP A 550 21.92 15.25 -28.42
CA TRP A 550 22.85 15.71 -27.39
C TRP A 550 22.82 17.23 -27.21
N SER A 551 22.85 17.99 -28.31
CA SER A 551 22.89 19.47 -28.28
C SER A 551 21.66 20.10 -27.63
N ARG A 552 20.53 19.39 -27.58
CA ARG A 552 19.27 19.84 -27.00
C ARG A 552 19.16 19.60 -25.50
N ILE A 553 20.03 18.77 -24.93
CA ILE A 553 20.07 18.58 -23.48
C ILE A 553 20.66 19.85 -22.84
N PRO A 554 19.98 20.46 -21.85
CA PRO A 554 20.48 21.66 -21.19
C PRO A 554 21.92 21.52 -20.68
N PRO A 555 22.77 22.57 -20.76
CA PRO A 555 24.19 22.48 -20.40
C PRO A 555 24.45 21.90 -19.00
N HIS A 556 23.66 22.27 -18.00
CA HIS A 556 23.83 21.76 -16.63
C HIS A 556 23.53 20.25 -16.50
N HIS A 557 22.58 19.73 -17.28
CA HIS A 557 22.31 18.29 -17.35
C HIS A 557 23.41 17.55 -18.10
N ARG A 558 23.99 18.14 -19.15
CA ARG A 558 25.16 17.56 -19.86
C ARG A 558 26.37 17.43 -18.94
N VAL A 559 26.60 18.40 -18.06
CA VAL A 559 27.63 18.30 -17.01
C VAL A 559 27.37 17.10 -16.09
N THR A 560 26.12 16.95 -15.62
CA THR A 560 25.73 15.84 -14.76
C THR A 560 25.90 14.48 -15.45
N ILE A 561 25.47 14.37 -16.72
CA ILE A 561 25.63 13.16 -17.54
C ILE A 561 27.10 12.77 -17.67
N ARG A 562 28.00 13.73 -17.94
CA ARG A 562 29.44 13.48 -18.02
C ARG A 562 30.03 13.08 -16.68
N GLN A 563 29.69 13.79 -15.61
CA GLN A 563 30.22 13.53 -14.26
C GLN A 563 29.86 12.12 -13.77
N LEU A 564 28.62 11.70 -14.02
CA LEU A 564 28.12 10.40 -13.61
C LEU A 564 28.35 9.30 -14.64
N ASP A 565 29.03 9.60 -15.76
CA ASP A 565 29.23 8.67 -16.88
C ASP A 565 27.92 7.98 -17.32
N LEU A 566 26.86 8.77 -17.51
CA LEU A 566 25.55 8.23 -17.86
C LEU A 566 25.48 7.85 -19.33
N ARG A 567 24.89 6.68 -19.61
CA ARG A 567 24.56 6.25 -20.97
C ARG A 567 23.26 6.88 -21.42
N VAL A 568 23.26 7.53 -22.58
CA VAL A 568 22.09 8.25 -23.10
C VAL A 568 21.51 7.50 -24.29
N TYR A 569 20.29 7.00 -24.15
CA TYR A 569 19.52 6.31 -25.17
C TYR A 569 18.33 7.15 -25.64
N PHE A 570 17.96 7.01 -26.91
CA PHE A 570 16.81 7.71 -27.47
C PHE A 570 16.07 6.90 -28.53
N ALA A 571 14.77 7.20 -28.68
CA ALA A 571 13.90 6.68 -29.73
C ALA A 571 12.73 7.64 -29.98
N ASP A 572 12.20 7.69 -31.21
CA ASP A 572 10.95 8.39 -31.48
C ASP A 572 9.73 7.54 -31.08
N MET A 573 9.51 7.47 -29.76
CA MET A 573 8.39 6.72 -29.19
C MET A 573 7.02 7.23 -29.69
N VAL A 574 6.93 8.51 -30.04
CA VAL A 574 5.68 9.12 -30.54
C VAL A 574 5.41 8.71 -31.97
N GLN A 575 6.42 8.75 -32.84
CA GLN A 575 6.30 8.28 -34.22
C GLN A 575 5.95 6.79 -34.26
N ILE A 576 6.69 5.95 -33.51
CA ILE A 576 6.45 4.50 -33.44
C ILE A 576 5.00 4.23 -33.05
N ALA A 577 4.51 4.88 -31.99
CA ALA A 577 3.15 4.71 -31.52
C ALA A 577 2.10 5.18 -32.53
N ARG A 578 2.34 6.28 -33.25
CA ARG A 578 1.44 6.78 -34.30
C ARG A 578 1.32 5.84 -35.49
N GLU A 579 2.44 5.23 -35.89
CA GLU A 579 2.50 4.31 -37.03
C GLU A 579 1.88 2.95 -36.72
N VAL A 580 1.98 2.49 -35.47
CA VAL A 580 1.51 1.16 -35.05
C VAL A 580 0.05 1.16 -34.59
N ALA A 581 -0.40 2.22 -33.89
CA ALA A 581 -1.72 2.24 -33.28
C ALA A 581 -2.84 2.27 -34.34
N SER A 582 -3.71 1.26 -34.31
CA SER A 582 -4.90 1.19 -35.17
C SER A 582 -6.00 2.19 -34.78
N LEU A 583 -6.00 2.70 -33.55
CA LEU A 583 -7.00 3.64 -33.03
C LEU A 583 -6.36 4.98 -32.68
N ALA A 584 -7.01 6.07 -33.09
CA ALA A 584 -6.50 7.44 -32.94
C ALA A 584 -6.27 7.84 -31.46
N ASP A 585 -7.14 7.40 -30.54
CA ASP A 585 -7.01 7.71 -29.11
C ASP A 585 -5.87 6.94 -28.42
N LEU A 586 -5.33 5.91 -29.08
CA LEU A 586 -4.20 5.10 -28.59
C LEU A 586 -2.85 5.59 -29.08
N GLN A 587 -2.78 6.35 -30.18
CA GLN A 587 -1.53 6.86 -30.74
C GLN A 587 -0.66 7.59 -29.71
N MET A 588 -1.28 8.36 -28.82
CA MET A 588 -0.57 9.07 -27.75
C MET A 588 -0.29 8.20 -26.52
N ARG A 589 -1.09 7.16 -26.26
CA ARG A 589 -0.95 6.29 -25.07
C ARG A 589 0.04 5.16 -25.28
N MET A 590 0.20 4.70 -26.52
CA MET A 590 1.08 3.57 -26.87
C MET A 590 2.56 3.94 -26.85
N GLN A 591 2.91 5.24 -26.82
CA GLN A 591 4.32 5.65 -26.68
C GLN A 591 4.95 5.12 -25.39
N GLY A 592 4.17 4.97 -24.32
CA GLY A 592 4.62 4.35 -23.09
C GLY A 592 5.07 2.90 -23.33
N ILE A 593 4.34 2.12 -24.12
CA ILE A 593 4.66 0.71 -24.39
C ILE A 593 5.92 0.54 -25.24
N VAL A 594 6.33 1.54 -26.02
CA VAL A 594 7.62 1.53 -26.71
C VAL A 594 8.78 1.45 -25.70
N LEU A 595 8.64 2.10 -24.54
CA LEU A 595 9.61 2.02 -23.44
C LEU A 595 9.83 0.59 -22.96
N LEU A 596 8.79 -0.25 -22.95
CA LEU A 596 8.92 -1.64 -22.49
C LEU A 596 9.93 -2.40 -23.36
N GLY A 597 9.94 -2.17 -24.68
CA GLY A 597 10.95 -2.76 -25.57
C GLY A 597 12.36 -2.28 -25.25
N ALA A 598 12.51 -0.97 -25.01
CA ALA A 598 13.78 -0.38 -24.61
C ALA A 598 14.27 -0.91 -23.25
N PHE A 599 13.37 -1.05 -22.27
CA PHE A 599 13.63 -1.62 -20.96
C PHE A 599 14.12 -3.07 -21.08
N LEU A 600 13.48 -3.90 -21.90
CA LEU A 600 13.90 -5.29 -22.13
C LEU A 600 15.29 -5.38 -22.79
N LYS A 601 15.65 -4.41 -23.64
CA LYS A 601 16.99 -4.34 -24.24
C LYS A 601 18.07 -3.93 -23.26
N LEU A 602 17.76 -3.01 -22.34
CA LEU A 602 18.74 -2.45 -21.41
C LEU A 602 18.87 -3.24 -20.10
N THR A 603 17.91 -4.12 -19.79
CA THR A 603 17.94 -4.91 -18.57
C THR A 603 18.31 -6.37 -18.85
N PRO A 604 19.30 -6.95 -18.15
CA PRO A 604 19.80 -8.29 -18.44
C PRO A 604 18.89 -9.42 -17.92
N TYR A 605 17.64 -9.15 -17.53
CA TYR A 605 16.79 -10.11 -16.83
C TYR A 605 16.49 -11.39 -17.62
N GLY A 606 16.30 -11.28 -18.94
CA GLY A 606 16.12 -12.46 -19.80
C GLY A 606 17.35 -13.37 -19.77
N GLY A 607 18.54 -12.78 -19.97
CA GLY A 607 19.81 -13.51 -19.94
C GLY A 607 20.15 -14.06 -18.56
N SER A 608 19.95 -13.29 -17.49
CA SER A 608 20.22 -13.73 -16.11
C SER A 608 19.26 -14.82 -15.62
N SER A 609 18.04 -14.87 -16.17
CA SER A 609 17.03 -15.88 -15.85
C SER A 609 17.13 -17.13 -16.74
N GLY A 610 18.10 -17.18 -17.65
CA GLY A 610 18.28 -18.30 -18.59
C GLY A 610 17.14 -18.52 -19.57
N MET A 611 16.31 -17.49 -19.81
CA MET A 611 15.17 -17.56 -20.71
C MET A 611 15.59 -17.25 -22.15
N THR A 612 14.96 -17.92 -23.12
CA THR A 612 15.11 -17.54 -24.54
C THR A 612 14.29 -16.29 -24.84
N ASP A 613 14.62 -15.60 -25.94
CA ASP A 613 13.86 -14.43 -26.39
C ASP A 613 12.37 -14.79 -26.58
N GLU A 614 12.07 -15.98 -27.11
CA GLU A 614 10.69 -16.44 -27.28
C GLU A 614 9.95 -16.53 -25.95
N GLN A 615 10.57 -17.09 -24.91
CA GLN A 615 9.96 -17.21 -23.58
C GLN A 615 9.69 -15.84 -22.94
N VAL A 616 10.61 -14.89 -23.13
CA VAL A 616 10.42 -13.50 -22.68
C VAL A 616 9.23 -12.87 -23.42
N TYR A 617 9.14 -13.03 -24.74
CA TYR A 617 8.05 -12.48 -25.54
C TYR A 617 6.68 -13.11 -25.21
N GLU A 618 6.61 -14.40 -24.93
CA GLU A 618 5.38 -15.06 -24.45
C GLU A 618 4.90 -14.47 -23.11
N GLY A 619 5.84 -14.25 -22.17
CA GLY A 619 5.55 -13.59 -20.90
C GLY A 619 5.05 -12.14 -21.07
N VAL A 620 5.69 -11.39 -21.97
CA VAL A 620 5.28 -10.02 -22.34
C VAL A 620 3.87 -10.02 -22.92
N GLU A 621 3.57 -10.94 -23.84
CA GLU A 621 2.23 -11.06 -24.44
C GLU A 621 1.17 -11.35 -23.37
N LYS A 622 1.44 -12.28 -22.44
CA LYS A 622 0.54 -12.58 -21.32
C LYS A 622 0.27 -11.34 -20.46
N ALA A 623 1.30 -10.56 -20.14
CA ALA A 623 1.14 -9.32 -19.38
C ALA A 623 0.33 -8.26 -20.16
N LEU A 624 0.60 -8.08 -21.45
CA LEU A 624 -0.18 -7.17 -22.30
C LEU A 624 -1.65 -7.59 -22.42
N ARG A 625 -1.92 -8.90 -22.50
CA ARG A 625 -3.29 -9.44 -22.52
C ARG A 625 -4.03 -9.16 -21.20
N LYS A 626 -3.36 -9.26 -20.05
CA LYS A 626 -3.94 -8.90 -18.73
C LYS A 626 -4.48 -7.47 -18.72
N TYR A 627 -3.72 -6.50 -19.23
CA TYR A 627 -4.10 -5.09 -19.19
C TYR A 627 -4.95 -4.62 -20.38
N PHE A 628 -4.72 -5.17 -21.58
CA PHE A 628 -5.31 -4.66 -22.83
C PHE A 628 -6.26 -5.64 -23.52
N GLY A 629 -6.36 -6.90 -23.07
CA GLY A 629 -7.18 -7.93 -23.74
C GLY A 629 -8.66 -7.57 -23.87
N LYS A 630 -9.21 -6.86 -22.88
CA LYS A 630 -10.61 -6.35 -22.92
C LYS A 630 -10.85 -5.31 -24.02
N ARG A 631 -9.80 -4.70 -24.58
CA ARG A 631 -9.88 -3.74 -25.70
C ARG A 631 -9.81 -4.41 -27.07
N GLY A 632 -9.72 -5.73 -27.11
CA GLY A 632 -9.72 -6.53 -28.33
C GLY A 632 -8.31 -6.95 -28.79
N GLU A 633 -8.27 -8.03 -29.57
CA GLU A 633 -7.03 -8.68 -30.01
C GLU A 633 -6.12 -7.74 -30.80
N ARG A 634 -6.71 -6.89 -31.66
CA ARG A 634 -5.94 -5.94 -32.45
C ARG A 634 -5.11 -4.99 -31.59
N VAL A 635 -5.69 -4.51 -30.49
CA VAL A 635 -4.98 -3.62 -29.56
C VAL A 635 -3.81 -4.33 -28.88
N VAL A 636 -3.96 -5.62 -28.55
CA VAL A 636 -2.84 -6.43 -28.00
C VAL A 636 -1.71 -6.56 -29.01
N GLN A 637 -2.03 -6.86 -30.27
CA GLN A 637 -1.03 -6.99 -31.35
C GLN A 637 -0.32 -5.67 -31.66
N ASP A 638 -1.04 -4.54 -31.68
CA ASP A 638 -0.44 -3.21 -31.84
C ASP A 638 0.54 -2.93 -30.68
N ASN A 639 0.18 -3.23 -29.43
CA ASN A 639 1.10 -3.06 -28.30
C ASN A 639 2.33 -3.96 -28.41
N LEU A 640 2.18 -5.23 -28.81
CA LEU A 640 3.32 -6.13 -29.06
C LEU A 640 4.26 -5.58 -30.12
N GLN A 641 3.72 -5.00 -31.19
CA GLN A 641 4.54 -4.39 -32.24
C GLN A 641 5.28 -3.14 -31.74
N CYS A 642 4.66 -2.31 -30.89
CA CYS A 642 5.34 -1.21 -30.21
C CYS A 642 6.53 -1.70 -29.36
N VAL A 643 6.38 -2.81 -28.63
CA VAL A 643 7.47 -3.42 -27.85
C VAL A 643 8.62 -3.84 -28.76
N LYS A 644 8.33 -4.56 -29.86
CA LYS A 644 9.36 -5.02 -30.82
C LYS A 644 10.12 -3.85 -31.43
N ARG A 645 9.41 -2.82 -31.88
CA ARG A 645 10.01 -1.61 -32.45
C ARG A 645 10.83 -0.84 -31.40
N GLY A 646 10.33 -0.71 -30.18
CA GLY A 646 11.09 -0.10 -29.08
C GLY A 646 12.40 -0.82 -28.77
N TYR A 647 12.43 -2.15 -28.88
CA TYR A 647 13.66 -2.93 -28.74
C TYR A 647 14.64 -2.69 -29.91
N GLN A 648 14.14 -2.72 -31.15
CA GLN A 648 14.96 -2.63 -32.35
C GLN A 648 15.48 -1.22 -32.64
N GLU A 649 14.63 -0.20 -32.45
CA GLU A 649 14.90 1.19 -32.87
C GLU A 649 15.56 2.04 -31.78
N LEU A 650 15.78 1.51 -30.57
CA LEU A 650 16.53 2.21 -29.52
C LEU A 650 17.99 2.43 -29.95
N ARG A 651 18.39 3.71 -30.02
CA ARG A 651 19.75 4.17 -30.33
C ARG A 651 20.44 4.74 -29.09
N GLU A 652 21.77 4.76 -29.11
CA GLU A 652 22.62 5.34 -28.07
C GLU A 652 23.31 6.58 -28.62
N VAL A 653 23.46 7.62 -27.80
CA VAL A 653 24.36 8.74 -28.09
C VAL A 653 25.79 8.27 -27.80
N PRO A 654 26.66 8.18 -28.81
CA PRO A 654 28.03 7.72 -28.61
C PRO A 654 28.78 8.54 -27.57
N GLN A 655 29.58 7.87 -26.73
CA GLN A 655 30.41 8.55 -25.72
C GLN A 655 31.35 9.59 -26.36
N SER A 656 31.82 9.35 -27.58
CA SER A 656 32.62 10.33 -28.32
C SER A 656 31.91 11.65 -28.62
N ILE A 657 30.58 11.68 -28.65
CA ILE A 657 29.78 12.91 -28.77
C ILE A 657 29.56 13.54 -27.40
N ILE A 658 29.32 12.72 -26.37
CA ILE A 658 29.15 13.19 -24.99
C ILE A 658 30.43 13.87 -24.50
N GLU A 659 31.61 13.30 -24.75
CA GLU A 659 32.91 13.79 -24.30
C GLU A 659 33.46 15.00 -25.08
N GLN A 660 32.90 15.31 -26.26
CA GLN A 660 33.36 16.46 -27.05
C GLN A 660 33.21 17.77 -26.26
N SER A 661 34.31 18.52 -26.12
CA SER A 661 34.28 19.84 -25.49
C SER A 661 33.44 20.78 -26.34
N GLU A 662 32.42 21.40 -25.75
CA GLU A 662 31.70 22.47 -26.43
C GLU A 662 32.67 23.62 -26.70
N ALA A 663 32.92 23.92 -27.98
CA ALA A 663 33.55 25.16 -28.35
C ALA A 663 32.70 26.31 -27.80
N ALA A 664 33.33 27.25 -27.09
CA ALA A 664 32.64 28.41 -26.52
C ALA A 664 31.76 29.07 -27.58
N PRO A 665 30.52 29.51 -27.23
CA PRO A 665 29.69 30.22 -28.18
C PRO A 665 30.46 31.44 -28.69
N VAL A 666 30.65 31.50 -30.02
CA VAL A 666 31.21 32.66 -30.71
C VAL A 666 30.26 33.84 -30.43
N PRO A 667 30.78 35.02 -30.05
CA PRO A 667 30.01 36.11 -29.44
C PRO A 667 28.87 36.67 -30.27
#